data_AF-F0TBP6-F1
#
_entry.id   AF-F0TBP6-F1
#
_cell.length_a   1.000
_cell.length_b   1.000
_cell.length_c   1.000
_cell.angle_alpha   90.00
_cell.angle_beta   90.00
_cell.angle_gamma   90.00
#
_symmetry.space_group_name_H-M   'P 1'
#
loop_
_entity.id
_entity.type
_entity.pdbx_description
1 polymer ?
#
loop_
_entity_poly.entity_id
_entity_poly.type
_entity_poly.pdbx_seq_one_letter_code
_entity_poly.pdbx_strand_id
1 'polypeptide(L)'
;MIIIIIFMGTCLISLQSISAANVTVHPGESIQTAVNGASDGDNIIVYDDNNKGYTYKESISINKKVNIKSNGNVTIEAKNSSSAVFTVNSAASGSSIQNFIMTQSNYCIMINNANSCIISNNIISGASLVGIQFYGDIYNSRVTGNTITGVNPSVGNGISFEYGTVVNNTISGNNISNFLNGIIFNNNSENNTVSNNKVICTGYNGVGIYTTDNSRGMTITGNTVTGAEDGIAVQQIGTNTANNFNLSGNTVTGNKNGFWILLTDSTISNNTATGNLVSGIDITGKNNKILNNTASNNGNTGITLADYSSADYNTVSGNTLNNNTAGINSASNYTTISNNVVNNNSDNGIISTADHVTISGNNITNTNGSGVLLVGVYNTVTGNTLQNNLIGLYIQKSTNADYNLVSNNVISYNNNGINSASPYTNFTNNTIDHNNQTGLTVTGSNCNITGNSMSYNGEAGLTITGTSNSVVSNRLEYNLYGASFSNYNAANFNLNSVVGNTYQVYSPDTTGYLNALNNWWGSNSSPANIYGYFNINPWIVLTLSANPNQLITGSNSTVTADLNHNSNGVDVRSLYSGMTVPDGITVNFSNDTLGTVTPLSGTTVNGTASAVFNAVSPGISKVNASVNSQSVSTNISISVPAAISTSVKVNPITGYKGVGTNLIATLRDTKNNITLAGKTIRFSVNGTFLGTAVTNSDGVATFAYTVTQNIGVYSILAEFIQDSTYAGSNGTANLTVATNIADVQVTNTVSNTKPHYKDTITYTVTVTNNGPCPALNVAITEGLNNSYITYVSDDSQGALNLSNGIWTIGTLASGQSAVLHIVAIANTPNTSTINTATYTPVTSDPYSTNNNQTATITVPPLSADIQVNNSVSNTNPKYNDVITFTVTVTNNGPDTAQNVAISEWLSNGNIAYISDDSQGALNLSNGIWTIGTLASGQSATLNIVARANTPNTSIINTATYTPVTSDPNSTNNNQTVTITVPAVTADIQVNNSVSNTNPNYNDVITFTVTVTNNGPDTVQNVAVSEWLSNGNITYLSDDSQGALNLSNGIWTIGTLTSGQSATLHIVAKATTRNTTIMNTVTYTPLINDTNSSNNSQTVNITVT
;
A
#
# COMPACT_ATOMS: atom_id res chain seq x y z
N MET A 1 11.59 53.26 -30.24
CA MET A 1 12.89 53.87 -29.90
C MET A 1 13.92 52.76 -30.06
N ILE A 2 14.64 52.70 -31.20
CA ILE A 2 15.99 53.31 -31.37
C ILE A 2 16.98 52.49 -30.50
N ILE A 3 18.02 51.80 -31.01
CA ILE A 3 18.69 51.83 -32.31
C ILE A 3 19.84 50.78 -32.29
N ILE A 4 20.40 50.44 -33.46
CA ILE A 4 21.83 50.07 -33.72
C ILE A 4 22.29 48.61 -33.46
N ILE A 5 23.00 47.90 -34.36
CA ILE A 5 23.44 48.13 -35.76
C ILE A 5 24.22 46.87 -36.22
N ILE A 6 24.10 46.54 -37.52
CA ILE A 6 25.16 46.06 -38.46
C ILE A 6 25.82 44.69 -38.20
N PHE A 7 26.17 43.85 -39.19
CA PHE A 7 25.87 43.68 -40.62
C PHE A 7 26.83 42.57 -41.06
N MET A 8 26.34 41.61 -41.85
CA MET A 8 27.04 40.76 -42.84
C MET A 8 26.33 39.39 -42.82
N GLY A 9 25.65 38.95 -43.85
CA GLY A 9 25.93 39.18 -45.27
C GLY A 9 26.24 37.82 -45.88
N THR A 10 25.21 37.26 -46.54
CA THR A 10 25.27 36.25 -47.60
C THR A 10 25.86 34.87 -47.26
N CYS A 11 24.98 33.89 -47.03
CA CYS A 11 24.83 32.73 -47.91
C CYS A 11 23.55 31.95 -47.51
N LEU A 12 22.39 32.35 -48.06
CA LEU A 12 21.23 31.46 -48.07
C LEU A 12 21.51 30.40 -49.15
N ILE A 13 22.16 29.31 -48.75
CA ILE A 13 22.07 28.06 -49.50
C ILE A 13 20.68 27.51 -49.19
N SER A 14 19.84 27.39 -50.21
CA SER A 14 18.63 26.60 -50.15
C SER A 14 19.02 25.18 -49.73
N LEU A 15 18.74 24.82 -48.47
CA LEU A 15 18.68 23.43 -48.04
C LEU A 15 17.43 22.81 -48.70
N GLN A 16 17.56 22.49 -49.99
CA GLN A 16 16.73 21.46 -50.58
C GLN A 16 17.03 20.19 -49.80
N SER A 17 16.03 19.65 -49.12
CA SER A 17 16.05 18.27 -48.64
C SER A 17 16.18 17.37 -49.88
N ILE A 18 17.41 17.04 -50.25
CA ILE A 18 17.68 15.99 -51.22
C ILE A 18 17.12 14.71 -50.58
N SER A 19 16.07 14.13 -51.15
CA SER A 19 15.61 12.82 -50.70
C SER A 19 16.77 11.85 -50.87
N ALA A 20 17.07 11.05 -49.85
CA ALA A 20 18.07 9.99 -49.92
C ALA A 20 17.93 9.21 -51.24
N ALA A 21 18.98 9.20 -52.06
CA ALA A 21 18.96 8.42 -53.27
C ALA A 21 19.05 6.92 -52.92
N ASN A 22 18.39 6.08 -53.71
CA ASN A 22 18.52 4.63 -53.57
C ASN A 22 19.66 4.14 -54.47
N VAL A 23 20.73 3.65 -53.88
CA VAL A 23 21.81 2.94 -54.56
C VAL A 23 21.52 1.45 -54.43
N THR A 24 21.39 0.74 -55.56
CA THR A 24 21.10 -0.69 -55.55
C THR A 24 22.39 -1.49 -55.78
N VAL A 25 22.48 -2.68 -55.16
CA VAL A 25 23.57 -3.63 -55.35
C VAL A 25 22.97 -5.00 -55.66
N HIS A 26 23.29 -5.54 -56.83
CA HIS A 26 22.82 -6.83 -57.32
C HIS A 26 23.91 -7.91 -57.23
N PRO A 27 23.57 -9.21 -57.38
CA PRO A 27 24.56 -10.29 -57.41
C PRO A 27 25.72 -10.03 -58.38
N GLY A 28 26.95 -10.20 -57.91
CA GLY A 28 28.17 -9.94 -58.66
C GLY A 28 28.70 -8.50 -58.59
N GLU A 29 27.91 -7.56 -58.07
CA GLU A 29 28.36 -6.19 -57.77
C GLU A 29 29.01 -6.09 -56.38
N SER A 30 29.80 -5.03 -56.15
CA SER A 30 30.47 -4.77 -54.87
C SER A 30 29.66 -3.81 -54.01
N ILE A 31 29.38 -4.24 -52.78
CA ILE A 31 28.71 -3.40 -51.77
C ILE A 31 29.64 -2.24 -51.39
N GLN A 32 30.95 -2.47 -51.26
CA GLN A 32 31.90 -1.40 -50.94
C GLN A 32 31.93 -0.32 -52.02
N THR A 33 31.80 -0.70 -53.30
CA THR A 33 31.78 0.26 -54.41
C THR A 33 30.54 1.15 -54.31
N ALA A 34 29.38 0.57 -54.00
CA ALA A 34 28.16 1.33 -53.74
C ALA A 34 28.28 2.27 -52.53
N VAL A 35 28.86 1.80 -51.42
CA VAL A 35 29.15 2.63 -50.23
C VAL A 35 30.06 3.81 -50.57
N ASN A 36 31.10 3.59 -51.38
CA ASN A 36 32.01 4.64 -51.81
C ASN A 36 31.32 5.68 -52.70
N GLY A 37 30.42 5.22 -53.59
CA GLY A 37 29.69 6.07 -54.54
C GLY A 37 28.48 6.80 -53.96
N ALA A 38 27.91 6.33 -52.85
CA ALA A 38 26.76 6.94 -52.18
C ALA A 38 27.10 8.33 -51.58
N SER A 39 26.10 9.21 -51.52
CA SER A 39 26.13 10.49 -50.80
C SER A 39 25.71 10.31 -49.34
N ASP A 40 25.98 11.31 -48.49
CA ASP A 40 25.53 11.31 -47.09
C ASP A 40 24.00 11.25 -46.99
N GLY A 41 23.49 10.27 -46.25
CA GLY A 41 22.08 10.01 -46.01
C GLY A 41 21.43 9.03 -46.99
N ASP A 42 22.13 8.60 -48.05
CA ASP A 42 21.59 7.71 -49.07
C ASP A 42 21.23 6.32 -48.52
N ASN A 43 20.27 5.67 -49.19
CA ASN A 43 19.89 4.30 -48.91
C ASN A 43 20.63 3.35 -49.85
N ILE A 44 21.28 2.33 -49.31
CA ILE A 44 21.91 1.27 -50.08
C ILE A 44 21.07 0.00 -49.91
N ILE A 45 20.50 -0.48 -51.01
CA ILE A 45 19.63 -1.66 -51.03
C ILE A 45 20.38 -2.80 -51.72
N VAL A 46 20.73 -3.82 -50.94
CA VAL A 46 21.47 -5.00 -51.43
C VAL A 46 20.49 -6.13 -51.69
N TYR A 47 20.51 -6.68 -52.89
CA TYR A 47 19.56 -7.70 -53.34
C TYR A 47 20.15 -9.11 -53.24
N ASP A 48 19.29 -10.10 -53.06
CA ASP A 48 19.64 -11.50 -53.30
C ASP A 48 19.59 -11.86 -54.80
N ASP A 49 19.77 -13.14 -55.14
CA ASP A 49 19.61 -13.63 -56.51
C ASP A 49 18.15 -14.05 -56.76
N ASN A 50 17.27 -13.06 -56.87
CA ASN A 50 15.86 -13.26 -57.22
C ASN A 50 15.16 -14.29 -56.30
N ASN A 51 15.20 -14.04 -54.99
CA ASN A 51 14.71 -14.93 -53.92
C ASN A 51 15.52 -16.23 -53.72
N LYS A 52 16.59 -16.46 -54.48
CA LYS A 52 17.61 -17.46 -54.17
C LYS A 52 18.68 -16.72 -53.38
N GLY A 53 18.83 -17.05 -52.10
CA GLY A 53 19.76 -16.33 -51.22
C GLY A 53 21.15 -16.22 -51.85
N TYR A 54 21.80 -15.06 -51.68
CA TYR A 54 23.09 -14.77 -52.29
C TYR A 54 24.13 -14.39 -51.24
N THR A 55 25.36 -14.88 -51.42
CA THR A 55 26.48 -14.61 -50.50
C THR A 55 27.46 -13.63 -51.13
N TYR A 56 27.57 -12.44 -50.54
CA TYR A 56 28.62 -11.47 -50.83
C TYR A 56 29.85 -11.77 -49.98
N LYS A 57 31.02 -11.95 -50.61
CA LYS A 57 32.31 -12.12 -49.90
C LYS A 57 33.05 -10.80 -49.84
N GLU A 58 32.74 -9.98 -48.84
CA GLU A 58 33.25 -8.62 -48.72
C GLU A 58 33.38 -8.18 -47.27
N SER A 59 34.32 -7.26 -47.00
CA SER A 59 34.43 -6.54 -45.73
C SER A 59 34.22 -5.07 -46.02
N ILE A 60 33.19 -4.49 -45.41
CA ILE A 60 32.59 -3.22 -45.82
C ILE A 60 32.94 -2.14 -44.80
N SER A 61 33.69 -1.13 -45.24
CA SER A 61 34.08 0.04 -44.46
C SER A 61 33.19 1.23 -44.82
N ILE A 62 32.45 1.73 -43.84
CA ILE A 62 31.50 2.83 -43.97
C ILE A 62 32.13 4.06 -43.32
N ASN A 63 32.36 5.10 -44.13
CA ASN A 63 33.07 6.33 -43.74
C ASN A 63 32.24 7.60 -43.99
N LYS A 64 30.92 7.44 -44.18
CA LYS A 64 29.95 8.49 -44.46
C LYS A 64 28.56 8.00 -44.00
N LYS A 65 27.61 8.88 -43.73
CA LYS A 65 26.30 8.48 -43.20
C LYS A 65 25.51 7.76 -44.28
N VAL A 66 25.10 6.51 -44.08
CA VAL A 66 24.26 5.76 -45.05
C VAL A 66 23.29 4.82 -44.35
N ASN A 67 22.19 4.48 -45.02
CA ASN A 67 21.25 3.47 -44.57
C ASN A 67 21.39 2.22 -45.44
N ILE A 68 22.08 1.19 -44.95
CA ILE A 68 22.29 -0.05 -45.70
C ILE A 68 21.27 -1.10 -45.23
N LYS A 69 20.51 -1.67 -46.17
CA LYS A 69 19.54 -2.74 -45.90
C LYS A 69 19.59 -3.84 -46.95
N SER A 70 19.30 -5.06 -46.54
CA SER A 70 19.03 -6.14 -47.49
C SER A 70 17.61 -6.02 -48.06
N ASN A 71 17.44 -6.56 -49.25
CA ASN A 71 16.16 -6.88 -49.86
C ASN A 71 16.21 -8.34 -50.33
N GLY A 72 15.61 -9.24 -49.54
CA GLY A 72 15.72 -10.68 -49.72
C GLY A 72 16.79 -11.34 -48.84
N ASN A 73 17.11 -12.60 -49.13
CA ASN A 73 18.01 -13.43 -48.32
C ASN A 73 19.48 -13.14 -48.64
N VAL A 74 19.99 -12.01 -48.14
CA VAL A 74 21.38 -11.59 -48.37
C VAL A 74 22.29 -12.06 -47.24
N THR A 75 23.27 -12.89 -47.58
CA THR A 75 24.37 -13.28 -46.69
C THR A 75 25.62 -12.48 -47.03
N ILE A 76 26.34 -12.00 -46.01
CA ILE A 76 27.66 -11.39 -46.18
C ILE A 76 28.68 -12.17 -45.36
N GLU A 77 29.70 -12.68 -46.05
CA GLU A 77 30.86 -13.36 -45.50
C GLU A 77 32.05 -12.39 -45.53
N ALA A 78 32.74 -12.22 -44.40
CA ALA A 78 33.90 -11.34 -44.37
C ALA A 78 35.00 -11.82 -45.34
N LYS A 79 35.76 -10.89 -45.92
CA LYS A 79 36.83 -11.21 -46.88
C LYS A 79 37.90 -12.14 -46.31
N ASN A 80 38.11 -12.07 -45.00
CA ASN A 80 38.88 -13.01 -44.20
C ASN A 80 38.29 -13.02 -42.78
N SER A 81 38.49 -14.12 -42.05
CA SER A 81 37.91 -14.29 -40.72
C SER A 81 38.35 -13.23 -39.71
N SER A 82 39.54 -12.64 -39.85
CA SER A 82 40.01 -11.56 -38.96
C SER A 82 39.37 -10.20 -39.21
N SER A 83 38.74 -9.99 -40.37
CA SER A 83 38.12 -8.71 -40.74
C SER A 83 36.66 -8.68 -40.30
N ALA A 84 36.17 -7.48 -39.99
CA ALA A 84 34.74 -7.30 -39.77
C ALA A 84 33.94 -7.43 -41.07
N VAL A 85 32.66 -7.81 -40.96
CA VAL A 85 31.75 -7.73 -42.11
C VAL A 85 31.41 -6.27 -42.39
N PHE A 86 31.00 -5.55 -41.35
CA PHE A 86 30.81 -4.10 -41.39
C PHE A 86 31.70 -3.39 -40.39
N THR A 87 32.36 -2.32 -40.83
CA THR A 87 33.03 -1.34 -39.96
C THR A 87 32.42 0.04 -40.20
N VAL A 88 31.75 0.59 -39.19
CA VAL A 88 31.21 1.96 -39.22
C VAL A 88 32.20 2.86 -38.49
N ASN A 89 32.93 3.69 -39.23
CA ASN A 89 33.89 4.64 -38.65
C ASN A 89 33.19 5.94 -38.21
N SER A 90 33.87 6.75 -37.41
CA SER A 90 33.32 7.97 -36.80
C SER A 90 32.59 8.92 -37.77
N ALA A 91 33.13 9.10 -38.99
CA ALA A 91 32.53 9.91 -40.05
C ALA A 91 31.17 9.39 -40.55
N ALA A 92 30.83 8.13 -40.25
CA ALA A 92 29.57 7.47 -40.59
C ALA A 92 28.53 7.49 -39.46
N SER A 93 28.68 8.37 -38.47
CA SER A 93 27.68 8.54 -37.40
C SER A 93 26.27 8.76 -37.98
N GLY A 94 25.27 8.11 -37.39
CA GLY A 94 23.89 8.13 -37.88
C GLY A 94 23.57 7.10 -38.96
N SER A 95 24.49 6.19 -39.28
CA SER A 95 24.26 5.13 -40.27
C SER A 95 23.39 3.99 -39.72
N SER A 96 22.75 3.23 -40.61
CA SER A 96 22.00 2.03 -40.24
C SER A 96 22.44 0.78 -41.00
N ILE A 97 22.42 -0.37 -40.34
CA ILE A 97 22.67 -1.70 -40.93
C ILE A 97 21.49 -2.60 -40.57
N GLN A 98 20.74 -3.07 -41.58
CA GLN A 98 19.46 -3.74 -41.36
C GLN A 98 19.26 -5.00 -42.21
N ASN A 99 18.64 -6.02 -41.60
CA ASN A 99 18.11 -7.23 -42.26
C ASN A 99 19.15 -8.16 -42.93
N PHE A 100 20.43 -8.07 -42.59
CA PHE A 100 21.47 -8.94 -43.18
C PHE A 100 21.67 -10.24 -42.44
N ILE A 101 22.06 -11.29 -43.17
CA ILE A 101 22.69 -12.49 -42.60
C ILE A 101 24.22 -12.29 -42.67
N MET A 102 24.94 -12.52 -41.58
CA MET A 102 26.40 -12.32 -41.48
C MET A 102 27.08 -13.55 -40.89
N THR A 103 28.20 -13.97 -41.46
CA THR A 103 28.90 -15.18 -41.02
C THR A 103 30.42 -15.15 -41.28
N GLN A 104 31.13 -16.12 -40.71
CA GLN A 104 32.58 -16.35 -40.84
C GLN A 104 33.47 -15.12 -40.56
N SER A 105 33.23 -14.45 -39.43
CA SER A 105 34.02 -13.29 -39.01
C SER A 105 34.34 -13.36 -37.52
N ASN A 106 35.47 -12.78 -37.12
CA ASN A 106 35.80 -12.54 -35.73
C ASN A 106 34.88 -11.48 -35.13
N TYR A 107 34.52 -10.45 -35.92
CA TYR A 107 33.72 -9.30 -35.50
C TYR A 107 32.66 -9.00 -36.57
N CYS A 108 31.42 -9.46 -36.46
CA CYS A 108 30.48 -9.25 -37.58
C CYS A 108 30.20 -7.76 -37.83
N ILE A 109 29.86 -6.99 -36.80
CA ILE A 109 29.73 -5.53 -36.91
C ILE A 109 30.67 -4.85 -35.92
N MET A 110 31.45 -3.89 -36.40
CA MET A 110 32.30 -3.02 -35.60
C MET A 110 31.86 -1.57 -35.77
N ILE A 111 31.50 -0.92 -34.67
CA ILE A 111 31.20 0.52 -34.60
C ILE A 111 32.39 1.20 -33.94
N ASN A 112 33.15 1.97 -34.72
CA ASN A 112 34.39 2.59 -34.29
C ASN A 112 34.20 4.10 -34.11
N ASN A 113 33.96 4.51 -32.87
CA ASN A 113 33.76 5.90 -32.44
C ASN A 113 32.67 6.63 -33.24
N ALA A 114 31.63 5.88 -33.65
CA ALA A 114 30.50 6.37 -34.43
C ALA A 114 29.22 6.33 -33.58
N ASN A 115 28.45 7.41 -33.66
CA ASN A 115 27.34 7.68 -32.76
C ASN A 115 26.00 7.63 -33.48
N SER A 116 24.90 7.48 -32.74
CA SER A 116 23.53 7.44 -33.29
C SER A 116 23.33 6.36 -34.36
N CYS A 117 24.09 5.27 -34.29
CA CYS A 117 24.01 4.18 -35.24
C CYS A 117 22.80 3.28 -34.96
N ILE A 118 22.17 2.75 -36.00
CA ILE A 118 21.03 1.82 -35.88
C ILE A 118 21.43 0.46 -36.43
N ILE A 119 21.40 -0.58 -35.59
CA ILE A 119 21.68 -1.96 -35.99
C ILE A 119 20.44 -2.78 -35.68
N SER A 120 19.72 -3.22 -36.71
CA SER A 120 18.43 -3.87 -36.48
C SER A 120 18.13 -5.07 -37.36
N ASN A 121 17.48 -6.07 -36.76
CA ASN A 121 16.94 -7.25 -37.44
C ASN A 121 17.98 -8.05 -38.24
N ASN A 122 19.25 -8.00 -37.83
CA ASN A 122 20.30 -8.78 -38.47
C ASN A 122 20.40 -10.19 -37.84
N ILE A 123 20.86 -11.16 -38.63
CA ILE A 123 21.15 -12.52 -38.20
C ILE A 123 22.67 -12.75 -38.31
N ILE A 124 23.35 -12.82 -37.18
CA ILE A 124 24.77 -13.16 -37.09
C ILE A 124 24.88 -14.65 -36.72
N SER A 125 25.38 -15.49 -37.63
CA SER A 125 25.41 -16.95 -37.48
C SER A 125 26.81 -17.57 -37.42
N GLY A 126 27.85 -16.77 -37.19
CA GLY A 126 29.24 -17.25 -37.23
C GLY A 126 30.28 -16.28 -36.70
N ALA A 127 29.96 -15.55 -35.63
CA ALA A 127 30.93 -14.67 -34.95
C ALA A 127 31.86 -15.49 -34.04
N SER A 128 33.18 -15.36 -34.20
CA SER A 128 34.16 -16.14 -33.43
C SER A 128 34.66 -15.43 -32.15
N LEU A 129 34.60 -14.09 -32.11
CA LEU A 129 35.02 -13.29 -30.95
C LEU A 129 33.93 -12.32 -30.49
N VAL A 130 33.38 -11.48 -31.37
CA VAL A 130 32.32 -10.54 -31.00
C VAL A 130 31.24 -10.49 -32.07
N GLY A 131 29.97 -10.56 -31.68
CA GLY A 131 28.85 -10.34 -32.60
C GLY A 131 28.81 -8.89 -33.10
N ILE A 132 28.57 -7.98 -32.16
CA ILE A 132 28.56 -6.52 -32.41
C ILE A 132 29.50 -5.84 -31.41
N GLN A 133 30.57 -5.24 -31.91
CA GLN A 133 31.54 -4.52 -31.12
C GLN A 133 31.35 -3.02 -31.27
N PHE A 134 31.32 -2.31 -30.15
CA PHE A 134 31.39 -0.87 -30.06
C PHE A 134 32.73 -0.49 -29.45
N TYR A 135 33.53 0.28 -30.19
CA TYR A 135 34.88 0.66 -29.82
C TYR A 135 34.99 2.19 -29.76
N GLY A 136 35.41 2.75 -28.62
CA GLY A 136 35.53 4.20 -28.41
C GLY A 136 34.35 4.82 -27.67
N ASP A 137 34.17 6.13 -27.84
CA ASP A 137 33.05 6.87 -27.24
C ASP A 137 31.78 6.69 -28.08
N ILE A 138 30.68 6.28 -27.44
CA ILE A 138 29.46 5.82 -28.10
C ILE A 138 28.22 6.44 -27.46
N TYR A 139 27.50 7.21 -28.26
CA TYR A 139 26.32 7.96 -27.83
C TYR A 139 25.10 7.61 -28.69
N ASN A 140 23.94 7.49 -28.04
CA ASN A 140 22.61 7.45 -28.68
C ASN A 140 22.40 6.35 -29.74
N SER A 141 23.19 5.28 -29.72
CA SER A 141 23.08 4.17 -30.68
C SER A 141 22.02 3.16 -30.24
N ARG A 142 21.44 2.45 -31.21
CA ARG A 142 20.35 1.49 -31.02
C ARG A 142 20.69 0.15 -31.65
N VAL A 143 20.58 -0.91 -30.85
CA VAL A 143 20.76 -2.30 -31.30
C VAL A 143 19.48 -3.07 -31.00
N THR A 144 18.70 -3.37 -32.02
CA THR A 144 17.31 -3.85 -31.83
C THR A 144 16.94 -5.06 -32.68
N GLY A 145 16.36 -6.10 -32.07
CA GLY A 145 15.77 -7.21 -32.82
C GLY A 145 16.77 -8.14 -33.53
N ASN A 146 18.05 -8.08 -33.18
CA ASN A 146 19.07 -8.91 -33.83
C ASN A 146 19.12 -10.32 -33.23
N THR A 147 19.42 -11.33 -34.05
CA THR A 147 19.78 -12.68 -33.61
C THR A 147 21.28 -12.86 -33.77
N ILE A 148 21.99 -13.13 -32.67
CA ILE A 148 23.45 -13.15 -32.61
C ILE A 148 23.90 -14.47 -31.99
N THR A 149 24.50 -15.33 -32.80
CA THR A 149 24.97 -16.65 -32.39
C THR A 149 26.48 -16.77 -32.62
N GLY A 150 27.21 -17.05 -31.54
CA GLY A 150 28.65 -17.31 -31.58
C GLY A 150 28.98 -18.70 -32.08
N VAL A 151 30.24 -18.96 -32.40
CA VAL A 151 30.71 -20.30 -32.83
C VAL A 151 31.20 -21.15 -31.67
N ASN A 152 31.58 -20.54 -30.54
CA ASN A 152 32.18 -21.23 -29.41
C ASN A 152 31.68 -20.60 -28.09
N PRO A 153 31.06 -21.38 -27.20
CA PRO A 153 30.52 -20.88 -25.95
C PRO A 153 31.57 -20.51 -24.90
N SER A 154 32.82 -20.91 -25.09
CA SER A 154 33.91 -20.67 -24.13
C SER A 154 34.69 -19.38 -24.39
N VAL A 155 34.36 -18.64 -25.45
CA VAL A 155 35.03 -17.37 -25.79
C VAL A 155 34.05 -16.32 -26.30
N GLY A 156 34.47 -15.07 -26.28
CA GLY A 156 33.81 -13.99 -26.99
C GLY A 156 32.57 -13.39 -26.33
N ASN A 157 32.06 -12.33 -26.96
CA ASN A 157 30.97 -11.48 -26.47
C ASN A 157 29.86 -11.36 -27.53
N GLY A 158 28.59 -11.43 -27.15
CA GLY A 158 27.49 -11.15 -28.08
C GLY A 158 27.49 -9.69 -28.55
N ILE A 159 27.33 -8.77 -27.59
CA ILE A 159 27.42 -7.31 -27.79
C ILE A 159 28.40 -6.75 -26.76
N SER A 160 29.39 -5.97 -27.20
CA SER A 160 30.43 -5.44 -26.32
C SER A 160 30.67 -3.96 -26.55
N PHE A 161 30.76 -3.18 -25.46
CA PHE A 161 31.21 -1.80 -25.47
C PHE A 161 32.58 -1.68 -24.81
N GLU A 162 33.56 -1.22 -25.57
CA GLU A 162 34.97 -1.29 -25.23
C GLU A 162 35.69 0.05 -25.46
N TYR A 163 36.58 0.39 -24.55
CA TYR A 163 37.54 1.50 -24.64
C TYR A 163 36.93 2.90 -24.88
N GLY A 164 35.90 3.30 -24.11
CA GLY A 164 35.38 4.66 -24.14
C GLY A 164 34.12 4.88 -23.30
N THR A 165 33.53 6.08 -23.40
CA THR A 165 32.32 6.48 -22.66
C THR A 165 31.07 6.03 -23.43
N VAL A 166 30.12 5.43 -22.73
CA VAL A 166 28.92 4.84 -23.34
C VAL A 166 27.68 5.49 -22.75
N VAL A 167 26.96 6.32 -23.50
CA VAL A 167 25.85 7.11 -22.94
C VAL A 167 24.59 7.06 -23.80
N ASN A 168 23.43 6.92 -23.15
CA ASN A 168 22.10 6.96 -23.78
C ASN A 168 21.88 5.95 -24.91
N ASN A 169 22.57 4.81 -24.88
CA ASN A 169 22.39 3.75 -25.88
C ASN A 169 21.23 2.83 -25.50
N THR A 170 20.58 2.23 -26.50
CA THR A 170 19.47 1.28 -26.31
C THR A 170 19.77 -0.06 -26.94
N ILE A 171 19.77 -1.12 -26.12
CA ILE A 171 19.96 -2.51 -26.54
C ILE A 171 18.67 -3.26 -26.23
N SER A 172 17.87 -3.57 -27.26
CA SER A 172 16.51 -4.06 -27.03
C SER A 172 16.07 -5.21 -27.93
N GLY A 173 15.44 -6.24 -27.36
CA GLY A 173 14.79 -7.30 -28.15
C GLY A 173 15.77 -8.21 -28.91
N ASN A 174 17.05 -8.27 -28.52
CA ASN A 174 18.04 -9.11 -29.20
C ASN A 174 18.04 -10.53 -28.62
N ASN A 175 18.31 -11.53 -29.46
CA ASN A 175 18.48 -12.93 -29.08
C ASN A 175 19.96 -13.31 -29.24
N ILE A 176 20.66 -13.54 -28.14
CA ILE A 176 22.11 -13.74 -28.06
C ILE A 176 22.38 -15.13 -27.49
N SER A 177 23.23 -15.92 -28.15
CA SER A 177 23.53 -17.29 -27.72
C SER A 177 24.93 -17.75 -28.11
N ASN A 178 25.44 -18.77 -27.41
CA ASN A 178 26.68 -19.49 -27.76
C ASN A 178 27.94 -18.60 -27.74
N PHE A 179 28.02 -17.70 -26.76
CA PHE A 179 29.20 -16.92 -26.41
C PHE A 179 29.55 -17.15 -24.93
N LEU A 180 30.80 -16.83 -24.55
CA LEU A 180 31.19 -16.76 -23.14
C LEU A 180 30.36 -15.70 -22.41
N ASN A 181 30.25 -14.51 -23.02
CA ASN A 181 29.50 -13.40 -22.47
C ASN A 181 28.41 -12.91 -23.41
N GLY A 182 27.30 -12.44 -22.84
CA GLY A 182 26.18 -11.87 -23.59
C GLY A 182 26.41 -10.41 -23.96
N ILE A 183 25.99 -9.49 -23.09
CA ILE A 183 26.06 -8.04 -23.28
C ILE A 183 27.02 -7.45 -22.25
N ILE A 184 28.05 -6.76 -22.71
CA ILE A 184 29.11 -6.23 -21.85
C ILE A 184 29.26 -4.71 -22.01
N PHE A 185 29.31 -4.01 -20.88
CA PHE A 185 29.73 -2.61 -20.75
C PHE A 185 31.02 -2.53 -19.92
N ASN A 186 32.18 -2.44 -20.57
CA ASN A 186 33.48 -2.53 -19.88
C ASN A 186 34.00 -1.20 -19.30
N ASN A 187 33.32 -0.08 -19.55
CA ASN A 187 33.81 1.26 -19.22
C ASN A 187 32.68 2.15 -18.67
N ASN A 188 32.97 3.43 -18.46
CA ASN A 188 32.05 4.45 -17.98
C ASN A 188 30.75 4.46 -18.81
N SER A 189 29.68 3.94 -18.22
CA SER A 189 28.40 3.77 -18.89
C SER A 189 27.31 4.52 -18.15
N GLU A 190 26.66 5.47 -18.81
CA GLU A 190 25.66 6.33 -18.20
C GLU A 190 24.31 6.26 -18.95
N ASN A 191 23.22 6.08 -18.22
CA ASN A 191 21.86 6.20 -18.76
C ASN A 191 21.56 5.29 -19.97
N ASN A 192 22.23 4.14 -20.09
CA ASN A 192 21.93 3.18 -21.15
C ASN A 192 20.77 2.28 -20.73
N THR A 193 20.00 1.85 -21.73
CA THR A 193 18.85 0.94 -21.57
C THR A 193 19.15 -0.41 -22.19
N VAL A 194 19.05 -1.47 -21.39
CA VAL A 194 19.13 -2.87 -21.83
C VAL A 194 17.79 -3.52 -21.55
N SER A 195 16.97 -3.76 -22.57
CA SER A 195 15.60 -4.21 -22.38
C SER A 195 15.17 -5.40 -23.23
N ASN A 196 14.40 -6.33 -22.67
CA ASN A 196 13.74 -7.40 -23.43
C ASN A 196 14.71 -8.27 -24.27
N ASN A 197 15.97 -8.39 -23.87
CA ASN A 197 16.93 -9.25 -24.56
C ASN A 197 16.86 -10.67 -24.00
N LYS A 198 17.08 -11.66 -24.87
CA LYS A 198 17.24 -13.07 -24.49
C LYS A 198 18.72 -13.44 -24.63
N VAL A 199 19.36 -13.82 -23.54
CA VAL A 199 20.79 -14.13 -23.48
C VAL A 199 20.97 -15.56 -22.94
N ILE A 200 21.61 -16.40 -23.75
CA ILE A 200 21.93 -17.79 -23.39
C ILE A 200 23.46 -17.94 -23.44
N CYS A 201 24.08 -17.90 -22.27
CA CYS A 201 25.47 -18.33 -22.10
C CYS A 201 25.50 -19.84 -21.89
N THR A 202 26.64 -20.48 -22.17
CA THR A 202 26.79 -21.93 -22.01
C THR A 202 28.11 -22.24 -21.32
N GLY A 203 28.08 -23.12 -20.31
CA GLY A 203 29.28 -23.62 -19.63
C GLY A 203 29.66 -22.95 -18.31
N TYR A 204 28.85 -22.04 -17.76
CA TYR A 204 29.06 -21.42 -16.43
C TYR A 204 30.42 -20.72 -16.19
N ASN A 205 31.03 -20.13 -17.23
CA ASN A 205 32.35 -19.47 -17.13
C ASN A 205 32.36 -18.00 -17.57
N GLY A 206 31.18 -17.38 -17.80
CA GLY A 206 31.07 -16.00 -18.28
C GLY A 206 29.76 -15.34 -17.85
N VAL A 207 29.51 -14.11 -18.31
CA VAL A 207 28.44 -13.25 -17.78
C VAL A 207 27.34 -13.00 -18.81
N GLY A 208 26.08 -13.06 -18.39
CA GLY A 208 24.96 -12.74 -19.27
C GLY A 208 24.88 -11.26 -19.62
N ILE A 209 24.67 -10.39 -18.63
CA ILE A 209 24.71 -8.93 -18.77
C ILE A 209 25.67 -8.37 -17.73
N TYR A 210 26.67 -7.63 -18.18
CA TYR A 210 27.76 -7.11 -17.35
C TYR A 210 27.89 -5.59 -17.43
N THR A 211 28.06 -4.96 -16.28
CA THR A 211 28.45 -3.54 -16.15
C THR A 211 29.51 -3.36 -15.06
N THR A 212 30.20 -2.22 -15.07
CA THR A 212 31.28 -1.90 -14.13
C THR A 212 30.89 -0.83 -13.11
N ASP A 213 31.69 -0.69 -12.06
CA ASP A 213 31.55 0.26 -10.95
C ASP A 213 31.63 1.75 -11.33
N ASN A 214 32.00 2.07 -12.57
CA ASN A 214 31.94 3.44 -13.07
C ASN A 214 30.58 3.81 -13.68
N SER A 215 29.68 2.83 -13.80
CA SER A 215 28.40 3.00 -14.47
C SER A 215 27.37 3.66 -13.57
N ARG A 216 26.42 4.40 -14.15
CA ARG A 216 25.33 5.08 -13.41
C ARG A 216 24.06 5.21 -14.24
N GLY A 217 22.90 5.26 -13.58
CA GLY A 217 21.63 5.51 -14.29
C GLY A 217 21.21 4.40 -15.26
N MET A 218 21.80 3.21 -15.16
CA MET A 218 21.52 2.12 -16.10
C MET A 218 20.11 1.57 -15.86
N THR A 219 19.36 1.33 -16.94
CA THR A 219 18.06 0.66 -16.91
C THR A 219 18.17 -0.71 -17.54
N ILE A 220 18.04 -1.77 -16.72
CA ILE A 220 18.12 -3.17 -17.16
C ILE A 220 16.77 -3.82 -16.87
N THR A 221 15.95 -4.03 -17.89
CA THR A 221 14.55 -4.42 -17.70
C THR A 221 14.02 -5.50 -18.64
N GLY A 222 13.22 -6.44 -18.13
CA GLY A 222 12.55 -7.45 -18.97
C GLY A 222 13.49 -8.45 -19.67
N ASN A 223 14.78 -8.51 -19.31
CA ASN A 223 15.72 -9.41 -19.97
C ASN A 223 15.58 -10.85 -19.43
N THR A 224 15.81 -11.83 -20.30
CA THR A 224 15.91 -13.26 -19.93
C THR A 224 17.35 -13.72 -20.05
N VAL A 225 17.93 -14.24 -18.97
CA VAL A 225 19.34 -14.69 -18.93
C VAL A 225 19.48 -16.10 -18.34
N THR A 226 20.16 -16.99 -19.07
CA THR A 226 20.36 -18.38 -18.65
C THR A 226 21.76 -18.91 -18.97
N GLY A 227 22.26 -19.88 -18.18
CA GLY A 227 23.48 -20.65 -18.45
C GLY A 227 24.81 -19.90 -18.25
N ALA A 228 24.77 -18.71 -17.65
CA ALA A 228 25.94 -17.91 -17.30
C ALA A 228 26.52 -18.33 -15.94
N GLU A 229 27.78 -17.96 -15.68
CA GLU A 229 28.31 -17.93 -14.32
C GLU A 229 27.50 -16.93 -13.49
N ASP A 230 27.46 -15.68 -13.95
CA ASP A 230 26.66 -14.63 -13.36
C ASP A 230 25.64 -14.15 -14.39
N GLY A 231 24.36 -14.27 -14.07
CA GLY A 231 23.29 -13.87 -14.97
C GLY A 231 23.36 -12.37 -15.27
N ILE A 232 23.13 -11.54 -14.26
CA ILE A 232 23.29 -10.08 -14.34
C ILE A 232 24.29 -9.64 -13.28
N ALA A 233 25.38 -9.02 -13.72
CA ALA A 233 26.47 -8.61 -12.85
C ALA A 233 26.79 -7.11 -12.94
N VAL A 234 27.06 -6.53 -11.78
CA VAL A 234 27.65 -5.19 -11.63
C VAL A 234 28.88 -5.35 -10.74
N GLN A 235 30.07 -5.28 -11.32
CA GLN A 235 31.31 -5.61 -10.62
C GLN A 235 32.17 -4.38 -10.34
N GLN A 236 32.88 -4.41 -9.22
CA GLN A 236 33.98 -3.48 -8.95
C GLN A 236 35.23 -3.84 -9.72
N ILE A 237 35.64 -2.99 -10.67
CA ILE A 237 36.96 -3.05 -11.29
C ILE A 237 37.89 -1.99 -10.66
N GLY A 238 37.35 -0.84 -10.27
CA GLY A 238 38.08 0.28 -9.66
C GLY A 238 37.73 0.54 -8.19
N THR A 239 37.78 1.82 -7.79
CA THR A 239 37.42 2.28 -6.43
C THR A 239 36.05 2.97 -6.36
N ASN A 240 35.36 3.07 -7.49
CA ASN A 240 34.05 3.71 -7.55
C ASN A 240 32.97 2.70 -7.15
N THR A 241 31.73 3.17 -7.04
CA THR A 241 30.56 2.32 -6.83
C THR A 241 29.48 2.75 -7.79
N ALA A 242 28.94 1.78 -8.54
CA ALA A 242 27.85 2.03 -9.45
C ALA A 242 26.59 2.45 -8.69
N ASN A 243 25.81 3.39 -9.26
CA ASN A 243 24.65 3.96 -8.56
C ASN A 243 23.49 4.33 -9.48
N ASN A 244 22.31 4.54 -8.87
CA ASN A 244 21.07 4.93 -9.55
C ASN A 244 20.64 3.95 -10.65
N PHE A 245 20.84 2.65 -10.44
CA PHE A 245 20.38 1.65 -11.39
C PHE A 245 18.90 1.29 -11.15
N ASN A 246 18.22 0.93 -12.23
CA ASN A 246 16.90 0.30 -12.20
C ASN A 246 16.98 -1.09 -12.84
N LEU A 247 16.93 -2.14 -12.02
CA LEU A 247 16.88 -3.53 -12.45
C LEU A 247 15.47 -4.04 -12.21
N SER A 248 14.66 -4.16 -13.26
CA SER A 248 13.25 -4.53 -13.09
C SER A 248 12.69 -5.54 -14.08
N GLY A 249 11.93 -6.52 -13.59
CA GLY A 249 11.23 -7.47 -14.46
C GLY A 249 12.15 -8.46 -15.20
N ASN A 250 13.41 -8.61 -14.79
CA ASN A 250 14.33 -9.54 -15.46
C ASN A 250 14.10 -10.98 -14.96
N THR A 251 14.24 -11.96 -15.85
CA THR A 251 14.18 -13.39 -15.56
C THR A 251 15.57 -14.01 -15.69
N VAL A 252 16.15 -14.45 -14.60
CA VAL A 252 17.52 -14.93 -14.51
C VAL A 252 17.54 -16.32 -13.89
N THR A 253 17.65 -17.34 -14.73
CA THR A 253 17.40 -18.75 -14.33
C THR A 253 18.44 -19.71 -14.86
N GLY A 254 18.80 -20.73 -14.07
CA GLY A 254 19.75 -21.76 -14.50
C GLY A 254 21.18 -21.21 -14.70
N ASN A 255 21.56 -20.19 -13.94
CA ASN A 255 22.93 -19.67 -13.88
C ASN A 255 23.63 -20.19 -12.61
N LYS A 256 24.93 -19.94 -12.43
CA LYS A 256 25.57 -20.24 -11.15
C LYS A 256 25.10 -19.25 -10.08
N ASN A 257 25.24 -17.96 -10.35
CA ASN A 257 24.62 -16.87 -9.59
C ASN A 257 23.57 -16.19 -10.47
N GLY A 258 22.41 -15.86 -9.91
CA GLY A 258 21.39 -15.10 -10.63
C GLY A 258 21.86 -13.66 -10.85
N PHE A 259 21.78 -12.85 -9.81
CA PHE A 259 22.31 -11.49 -9.79
C PHE A 259 23.53 -11.42 -8.88
N TRP A 260 24.61 -10.79 -9.34
CA TRP A 260 25.77 -10.49 -8.52
C TRP A 260 26.16 -9.02 -8.67
N ILE A 261 25.76 -8.22 -7.69
CA ILE A 261 25.61 -6.78 -7.87
C ILE A 261 26.36 -6.02 -6.77
N LEU A 262 27.22 -5.10 -7.18
CA LEU A 262 27.73 -4.02 -6.33
C LEU A 262 27.08 -2.69 -6.74
N LEU A 263 26.12 -2.19 -5.94
CA LEU A 263 25.35 -0.98 -6.26
C LEU A 263 25.05 -0.12 -5.04
N THR A 264 24.81 1.16 -5.29
CA THR A 264 24.26 2.11 -4.30
C THR A 264 23.07 2.87 -4.85
N ASP A 265 22.17 3.31 -3.97
CA ASP A 265 21.03 4.18 -4.34
C ASP A 265 20.21 3.62 -5.51
N SER A 266 20.08 2.29 -5.58
CA SER A 266 19.52 1.58 -6.74
C SER A 266 18.25 0.79 -6.39
N THR A 267 17.43 0.50 -7.40
CA THR A 267 16.21 -0.29 -7.25
C THR A 267 16.32 -1.59 -8.02
N ILE A 268 16.12 -2.71 -7.31
CA ILE A 268 16.06 -4.07 -7.83
C ILE A 268 14.65 -4.58 -7.54
N SER A 269 13.77 -4.57 -8.55
CA SER A 269 12.35 -4.85 -8.32
C SER A 269 11.71 -5.81 -9.31
N ASN A 270 10.77 -6.63 -8.84
CA ASN A 270 9.98 -7.53 -9.69
C ASN A 270 10.82 -8.49 -10.56
N ASN A 271 12.04 -8.84 -10.14
CA ASN A 271 12.89 -9.79 -10.86
C ASN A 271 12.58 -11.22 -10.43
N THR A 272 12.82 -12.18 -11.34
CA THR A 272 12.73 -13.62 -11.08
C THR A 272 14.13 -14.23 -11.17
N ALA A 273 14.69 -14.67 -10.03
CA ALA A 273 16.00 -15.30 -9.89
C ALA A 273 15.83 -16.75 -9.39
N THR A 274 15.50 -17.69 -10.27
CA THR A 274 15.11 -19.05 -9.85
C THR A 274 15.96 -20.14 -10.46
N GLY A 275 16.23 -21.21 -9.70
CA GLY A 275 16.98 -22.37 -10.21
C GLY A 275 18.45 -22.08 -10.45
N ASN A 276 19.06 -21.12 -9.76
CA ASN A 276 20.50 -20.84 -9.86
C ASN A 276 21.28 -21.72 -8.87
N LEU A 277 22.51 -22.10 -9.21
CA LEU A 277 23.29 -23.09 -8.45
C LEU A 277 23.70 -22.60 -7.06
N VAL A 278 23.88 -21.29 -6.87
CA VAL A 278 24.37 -20.69 -5.61
C VAL A 278 23.34 -19.67 -5.11
N SER A 279 23.43 -18.41 -5.52
CA SER A 279 22.58 -17.33 -5.00
C SER A 279 21.55 -16.89 -6.05
N GLY A 280 20.36 -16.52 -5.59
CA GLY A 280 19.36 -15.85 -6.42
C GLY A 280 19.77 -14.41 -6.71
N ILE A 281 19.77 -13.56 -5.67
CA ILE A 281 20.14 -12.15 -5.76
C ILE A 281 21.20 -11.84 -4.72
N ASP A 282 22.42 -11.58 -5.15
CA ASP A 282 23.55 -11.19 -4.29
C ASP A 282 23.85 -9.71 -4.46
N ILE A 283 23.73 -8.95 -3.38
CA ILE A 283 23.92 -7.50 -3.37
C ILE A 283 24.94 -7.10 -2.32
N THR A 284 25.92 -6.34 -2.77
CA THR A 284 26.86 -5.58 -1.94
C THR A 284 26.58 -4.10 -2.17
N GLY A 285 26.48 -3.32 -1.09
CA GLY A 285 26.31 -1.86 -1.17
C GLY A 285 25.29 -1.29 -0.19
N LYS A 286 24.88 -0.03 -0.42
CA LYS A 286 24.02 0.75 0.50
C LYS A 286 22.87 1.47 -0.20
N ASN A 287 21.82 1.81 0.55
CA ASN A 287 20.63 2.53 0.10
C ASN A 287 19.88 1.85 -1.06
N ASN A 288 20.02 0.52 -1.20
CA ASN A 288 19.33 -0.20 -2.27
C ASN A 288 17.93 -0.64 -1.84
N LYS A 289 17.01 -0.65 -2.80
CA LYS A 289 15.63 -1.14 -2.65
C LYS A 289 15.45 -2.46 -3.39
N ILE A 290 15.29 -3.55 -2.66
CA ILE A 290 15.11 -4.91 -3.16
C ILE A 290 13.64 -5.30 -2.95
N LEU A 291 12.82 -5.05 -3.97
CA LEU A 291 11.36 -5.03 -3.84
C LEU A 291 10.66 -6.09 -4.71
N ASN A 292 9.77 -6.89 -4.14
CA ASN A 292 8.87 -7.77 -4.89
C ASN A 292 9.58 -8.76 -5.84
N ASN A 293 10.80 -9.19 -5.52
CA ASN A 293 11.52 -10.17 -6.32
C ASN A 293 11.12 -11.59 -5.93
N THR A 294 11.19 -12.51 -6.88
CA THR A 294 11.06 -13.95 -6.64
C THR A 294 12.43 -14.60 -6.76
N ALA A 295 12.99 -15.10 -5.65
CA ALA A 295 14.27 -15.81 -5.65
C ALA A 295 14.12 -17.18 -4.98
N SER A 296 13.77 -18.18 -5.80
CA SER A 296 13.35 -19.50 -5.32
C SER A 296 14.08 -20.66 -6.01
N ASN A 297 14.23 -21.78 -5.33
CA ASN A 297 14.94 -22.97 -5.80
C ASN A 297 16.42 -22.69 -6.14
N ASN A 298 17.08 -21.78 -5.40
CA ASN A 298 18.52 -21.54 -5.54
C ASN A 298 19.29 -22.41 -4.55
N GLY A 299 20.51 -22.84 -4.91
CA GLY A 299 21.25 -23.83 -4.12
C GLY A 299 21.65 -23.35 -2.72
N ASN A 300 21.90 -22.05 -2.53
CA ASN A 300 22.29 -21.46 -1.25
C ASN A 300 21.26 -20.45 -0.75
N THR A 301 21.30 -19.20 -1.24
CA THR A 301 20.44 -18.12 -0.72
C THR A 301 19.47 -17.61 -1.76
N GLY A 302 18.27 -17.22 -1.32
CA GLY A 302 17.36 -16.42 -2.14
C GLY A 302 17.94 -15.02 -2.36
N ILE A 303 18.15 -14.28 -1.27
CA ILE A 303 18.79 -12.96 -1.27
C ILE A 303 19.98 -12.95 -0.31
N THR A 304 21.11 -12.43 -0.77
CA THR A 304 22.28 -12.12 0.06
C THR A 304 22.47 -10.60 0.11
N LEU A 305 22.72 -10.07 1.31
CA LEU A 305 23.21 -8.71 1.53
C LEU A 305 24.57 -8.79 2.24
N ALA A 306 25.64 -8.43 1.53
CA ALA A 306 26.97 -8.38 2.13
C ALA A 306 27.16 -7.12 3.00
N ASP A 307 28.05 -7.22 3.99
CA ASP A 307 28.52 -6.05 4.75
C ASP A 307 29.31 -5.13 3.80
N TYR A 308 28.91 -3.86 3.74
CA TYR A 308 29.55 -2.87 2.88
C TYR A 308 30.12 -1.70 3.69
N SER A 309 29.39 -1.23 4.70
CA SER A 309 29.78 -0.13 5.55
C SER A 309 29.13 -0.23 6.94
N SER A 310 29.53 0.65 7.85
CA SER A 310 28.90 0.71 9.18
C SER A 310 27.42 1.12 9.14
N ALA A 311 26.91 1.64 8.01
CA ALA A 311 25.53 2.06 7.87
C ALA A 311 25.05 1.94 6.42
N ASP A 312 24.44 0.80 6.08
CA ASP A 312 24.09 0.46 4.70
C ASP A 312 22.65 0.82 4.31
N TYR A 313 21.69 0.81 5.23
CA TYR A 313 20.30 1.27 4.97
C TYR A 313 19.61 0.61 3.76
N ASN A 314 19.89 -0.67 3.49
CA ASN A 314 19.19 -1.40 2.44
C ASN A 314 17.74 -1.71 2.87
N THR A 315 16.83 -1.82 1.90
CA THR A 315 15.43 -2.22 2.13
C THR A 315 15.12 -3.48 1.33
N VAL A 316 14.72 -4.55 2.01
CA VAL A 316 14.30 -5.83 1.41
C VAL A 316 12.83 -6.06 1.73
N SER A 317 11.94 -5.86 0.75
CA SER A 317 10.50 -5.94 1.00
C SER A 317 9.66 -6.61 -0.07
N GLY A 318 8.64 -7.36 0.34
CA GLY A 318 7.68 -8.00 -0.56
C GLY A 318 8.23 -9.17 -1.37
N ASN A 319 9.43 -9.68 -1.06
CA ASN A 319 10.07 -10.73 -1.85
C ASN A 319 9.52 -12.12 -1.50
N THR A 320 9.55 -13.04 -2.48
CA THR A 320 9.15 -14.45 -2.34
C THR A 320 10.38 -15.36 -2.47
N LEU A 321 10.71 -16.09 -1.40
CA LEU A 321 12.02 -16.73 -1.19
C LEU A 321 11.85 -18.19 -0.75
N ASN A 322 11.55 -19.05 -1.72
CA ASN A 322 11.09 -20.42 -1.47
C ASN A 322 12.12 -21.47 -1.88
N ASN A 323 12.23 -22.56 -1.12
CA ASN A 323 13.06 -23.72 -1.47
C ASN A 323 14.56 -23.40 -1.70
N ASN A 324 15.14 -22.49 -0.90
CA ASN A 324 16.58 -22.26 -0.89
C ASN A 324 17.22 -22.93 0.35
N THR A 325 18.54 -22.84 0.52
CA THR A 325 19.16 -23.17 1.82
C THR A 325 18.79 -22.13 2.86
N ALA A 326 18.95 -20.85 2.54
CA ALA A 326 18.37 -19.76 3.31
C ALA A 326 17.56 -18.78 2.44
N GLY A 327 16.47 -18.23 2.99
CA GLY A 327 15.68 -17.23 2.28
C GLY A 327 16.46 -15.93 2.10
N ILE A 328 16.87 -15.33 3.21
CA ILE A 328 17.68 -14.11 3.26
C ILE A 328 18.92 -14.36 4.12
N ASN A 329 20.09 -13.94 3.65
CA ASN A 329 21.30 -13.86 4.46
C ASN A 329 21.85 -12.43 4.42
N SER A 330 21.82 -11.73 5.56
CA SER A 330 22.17 -10.31 5.65
C SER A 330 23.27 -10.06 6.68
N ALA A 331 24.37 -9.49 6.20
CA ALA A 331 25.41 -8.86 7.00
C ALA A 331 25.36 -7.32 6.89
N SER A 332 24.27 -6.76 6.35
CA SER A 332 24.15 -5.34 6.05
C SER A 332 23.48 -4.52 7.17
N ASN A 333 24.21 -3.58 7.75
CA ASN A 333 23.78 -2.79 8.92
C ASN A 333 22.66 -1.79 8.58
N TYR A 334 21.79 -1.50 9.55
CA TYR A 334 20.64 -0.59 9.39
C TYR A 334 19.64 -1.02 8.30
N THR A 335 19.68 -2.28 7.89
CA THR A 335 18.78 -2.82 6.87
C THR A 335 17.37 -2.99 7.42
N THR A 336 16.36 -2.70 6.59
CA THR A 336 14.96 -3.05 6.86
C THR A 336 14.56 -4.26 6.01
N ILE A 337 14.18 -5.35 6.67
CA ILE A 337 13.69 -6.58 6.04
C ILE A 337 12.22 -6.74 6.40
N SER A 338 11.31 -6.48 5.45
CA SER A 338 9.88 -6.43 5.76
C SER A 338 8.94 -7.10 4.78
N ASN A 339 7.85 -7.69 5.26
CA ASN A 339 6.77 -8.21 4.41
C ASN A 339 7.23 -9.24 3.36
N ASN A 340 8.29 -10.01 3.65
CA ASN A 340 8.75 -11.07 2.76
C ASN A 340 8.04 -12.40 3.08
N VAL A 341 7.82 -13.20 2.04
CA VAL A 341 7.31 -14.57 2.16
C VAL A 341 8.47 -15.52 1.97
N VAL A 342 8.81 -16.28 3.02
CA VAL A 342 9.97 -17.16 3.07
C VAL A 342 9.50 -18.55 3.45
N ASN A 343 9.58 -19.53 2.54
CA ASN A 343 9.07 -20.86 2.84
C ASN A 343 9.96 -22.01 2.37
N ASN A 344 9.82 -23.15 3.06
CA ASN A 344 10.40 -24.43 2.66
C ASN A 344 11.93 -24.38 2.47
N ASN A 345 12.64 -23.57 3.26
CA ASN A 345 14.09 -23.46 3.16
C ASN A 345 14.77 -24.58 3.95
N SER A 346 15.84 -25.16 3.39
CA SER A 346 16.48 -26.36 3.93
C SER A 346 17.34 -26.11 5.16
N ASP A 347 17.59 -24.84 5.50
CA ASP A 347 18.18 -24.37 6.75
C ASP A 347 17.36 -23.20 7.31
N ASN A 348 17.86 -21.96 7.31
CA ASN A 348 17.20 -20.83 7.99
C ASN A 348 16.28 -20.01 7.06
N GLY A 349 15.26 -19.36 7.59
CA GLY A 349 14.45 -18.41 6.83
C GLY A 349 15.21 -17.11 6.56
N ILE A 350 15.51 -16.36 7.63
CA ILE A 350 16.31 -15.14 7.60
C ILE A 350 17.50 -15.31 8.53
N ILE A 351 18.70 -15.03 8.04
CA ILE A 351 19.94 -14.90 8.83
C ILE A 351 20.32 -13.42 8.83
N SER A 352 20.53 -12.84 10.01
CA SER A 352 21.03 -11.48 10.16
C SER A 352 22.18 -11.44 11.17
N THR A 353 23.39 -11.15 10.67
CA THR A 353 24.58 -10.91 11.50
C THR A 353 24.84 -9.42 11.76
N ALA A 354 24.03 -8.55 11.16
CA ALA A 354 24.16 -7.11 11.23
C ALA A 354 23.50 -6.47 12.47
N ASP A 355 23.92 -5.24 12.73
CA ASP A 355 23.40 -4.38 13.80
C ASP A 355 22.33 -3.40 13.27
N HIS A 356 21.45 -2.95 14.17
CA HIS A 356 20.39 -1.98 13.88
C HIS A 356 19.42 -2.39 12.76
N VAL A 357 19.29 -3.70 12.50
CA VAL A 357 18.39 -4.28 11.52
C VAL A 357 16.96 -4.30 12.06
N THR A 358 16.01 -3.94 11.21
CA THR A 358 14.57 -4.08 11.49
C THR A 358 13.99 -5.22 10.66
N ILE A 359 13.53 -6.28 11.30
CA ILE A 359 12.85 -7.44 10.67
C ILE A 359 11.37 -7.37 11.03
N SER A 360 10.49 -7.05 10.08
CA SER A 360 9.07 -6.82 10.38
C SER A 360 8.05 -7.36 9.39
N GLY A 361 6.92 -7.88 9.87
CA GLY A 361 5.82 -8.31 9.00
C GLY A 361 6.14 -9.49 8.06
N ASN A 362 7.25 -10.21 8.27
CA ASN A 362 7.62 -11.33 7.42
C ASN A 362 6.81 -12.58 7.79
N ASN A 363 6.48 -13.39 6.78
CA ASN A 363 5.84 -14.69 6.97
C ASN A 363 6.86 -15.79 6.62
N ILE A 364 7.34 -16.50 7.65
CA ILE A 364 8.43 -17.47 7.56
C ILE A 364 7.94 -18.84 8.03
N THR A 365 7.86 -19.78 7.10
CA THR A 365 7.24 -21.08 7.34
C THR A 365 8.06 -22.26 6.84
N ASN A 366 7.99 -23.39 7.54
CA ASN A 366 8.53 -24.68 7.08
C ASN A 366 10.06 -24.65 6.82
N THR A 367 10.85 -24.03 7.68
CA THR A 367 12.31 -24.07 7.58
C THR A 367 12.90 -25.16 8.46
N ASN A 368 13.86 -25.94 7.96
CA ASN A 368 14.49 -26.99 8.77
C ASN A 368 15.41 -26.45 9.88
N GLY A 369 15.83 -25.19 9.77
CA GLY A 369 16.57 -24.42 10.77
C GLY A 369 15.67 -23.40 11.46
N SER A 370 16.24 -22.24 11.79
CA SER A 370 15.50 -21.16 12.45
C SER A 370 14.68 -20.36 11.44
N GLY A 371 13.46 -19.97 11.79
CA GLY A 371 12.71 -18.99 11.00
C GLY A 371 13.49 -17.69 10.87
N VAL A 372 13.96 -17.17 12.01
CA VAL A 372 14.94 -16.06 12.06
C VAL A 372 16.12 -16.46 12.94
N LEU A 373 17.33 -16.31 12.40
CA LEU A 373 18.59 -16.37 13.13
C LEU A 373 19.18 -14.95 13.21
N LEU A 374 19.32 -14.43 14.43
CA LEU A 374 19.78 -13.07 14.70
C LEU A 374 21.04 -13.10 15.58
N VAL A 375 22.06 -12.33 15.20
CA VAL A 375 23.31 -12.24 15.97
C VAL A 375 23.59 -10.82 16.45
N GLY A 376 23.42 -9.79 15.62
CA GLY A 376 23.87 -8.43 15.95
C GLY A 376 23.14 -7.75 17.11
N VAL A 377 23.53 -6.50 17.38
CA VAL A 377 23.03 -5.67 18.48
C VAL A 377 22.02 -4.60 18.00
N TYR A 378 21.19 -4.12 18.93
CA TYR A 378 20.16 -3.08 18.68
C TYR A 378 19.19 -3.42 17.55
N ASN A 379 18.95 -4.70 17.30
CA ASN A 379 18.04 -5.16 16.27
C ASN A 379 16.59 -5.17 16.78
N THR A 380 15.66 -4.97 15.86
CA THR A 380 14.21 -5.05 16.13
C THR A 380 13.58 -6.15 15.30
N VAL A 381 12.90 -7.11 15.95
CA VAL A 381 12.12 -8.18 15.32
C VAL A 381 10.67 -8.01 15.72
N THR A 382 9.80 -7.54 14.82
CA THR A 382 8.42 -7.20 15.19
C THR A 382 7.34 -7.59 14.18
N GLY A 383 6.19 -8.09 14.66
CA GLY A 383 5.05 -8.39 13.79
C GLY A 383 5.28 -9.53 12.78
N ASN A 384 6.26 -10.41 13.00
CA ASN A 384 6.54 -11.54 12.10
C ASN A 384 5.70 -12.75 12.49
N THR A 385 5.38 -13.59 11.49
CA THR A 385 4.76 -14.90 11.66
C THR A 385 5.79 -15.99 11.39
N LEU A 386 6.15 -16.78 12.40
CA LEU A 386 7.21 -17.80 12.36
C LEU A 386 6.60 -19.17 12.70
N GLN A 387 6.37 -20.02 11.71
CA GLN A 387 5.64 -21.28 11.91
C GLN A 387 6.31 -22.51 11.32
N ASN A 388 6.14 -23.68 11.95
CA ASN A 388 6.65 -24.97 11.45
C ASN A 388 8.17 -24.98 11.20
N ASN A 389 8.94 -24.24 11.99
CA ASN A 389 10.40 -24.21 11.89
C ASN A 389 11.03 -25.07 13.01
N LEU A 390 12.33 -25.37 12.91
CA LEU A 390 13.03 -26.01 14.03
C LEU A 390 13.10 -25.07 15.25
N ILE A 391 13.41 -23.80 15.00
CA ILE A 391 13.30 -22.74 16.00
C ILE A 391 12.54 -21.59 15.35
N GLY A 392 11.53 -21.01 15.99
CA GLY A 392 10.86 -19.83 15.45
C GLY A 392 11.85 -18.67 15.30
N LEU A 393 12.41 -18.22 16.42
CA LEU A 393 13.42 -17.17 16.49
C LEU A 393 14.62 -17.60 17.35
N TYR A 394 15.81 -17.58 16.77
CA TYR A 394 17.06 -17.82 17.49
C TYR A 394 17.90 -16.55 17.55
N ILE A 395 18.16 -16.05 18.76
CA ILE A 395 19.00 -14.88 19.02
C ILE A 395 20.27 -15.33 19.71
N GLN A 396 21.39 -15.27 18.99
CA GLN A 396 22.69 -15.56 19.57
C GLN A 396 23.20 -14.37 20.37
N LYS A 397 24.06 -14.65 21.34
CA LYS A 397 24.78 -13.62 22.06
C LYS A 397 25.91 -13.10 21.17
N SER A 398 25.87 -11.82 20.81
CA SER A 398 27.00 -11.18 20.11
C SER A 398 27.96 -10.54 21.11
N THR A 399 27.43 -9.78 22.06
CA THR A 399 28.20 -9.04 23.06
C THR A 399 27.58 -9.21 24.45
N ASN A 400 28.11 -8.48 25.43
CA ASN A 400 27.50 -8.39 26.75
C ASN A 400 26.38 -7.33 26.81
N ALA A 401 26.13 -6.56 25.74
CA ALA A 401 25.27 -5.38 25.71
C ALA A 401 24.44 -5.33 24.42
N ASP A 402 23.65 -6.38 24.15
CA ASP A 402 23.02 -6.58 22.84
C ASP A 402 21.77 -5.74 22.58
N TYR A 403 20.97 -5.42 23.61
CA TYR A 403 19.83 -4.48 23.55
C TYR A 403 18.83 -4.71 22.40
N ASN A 404 18.58 -5.97 22.05
CA ASN A 404 17.63 -6.33 21.00
C ASN A 404 16.16 -6.15 21.46
N LEU A 405 15.26 -5.85 20.52
CA LEU A 405 13.81 -5.75 20.74
C LEU A 405 13.06 -6.81 19.95
N VAL A 406 12.23 -7.60 20.62
CA VAL A 406 11.38 -8.64 20.03
C VAL A 406 9.95 -8.39 20.45
N SER A 407 9.09 -7.99 19.52
CA SER A 407 7.73 -7.58 19.88
C SER A 407 6.63 -7.98 18.92
N ASN A 408 5.43 -8.30 19.44
CA ASN A 408 4.24 -8.55 18.60
C ASN A 408 4.42 -9.65 17.55
N ASN A 409 5.33 -10.61 17.73
CA ASN A 409 5.51 -11.74 16.80
C ASN A 409 4.54 -12.88 17.15
N VAL A 410 4.13 -13.64 16.13
CA VAL A 410 3.36 -14.88 16.26
C VAL A 410 4.28 -16.05 15.94
N ILE A 411 4.56 -16.89 16.93
CA ILE A 411 5.59 -17.93 16.88
C ILE A 411 4.99 -19.25 17.32
N SER A 412 4.55 -20.03 16.33
CA SER A 412 3.67 -21.17 16.61
C SER A 412 4.05 -22.43 15.86
N TYR A 413 3.79 -23.60 16.43
CA TYR A 413 4.02 -24.91 15.77
C TYR A 413 5.48 -25.17 15.37
N ASN A 414 6.44 -24.50 16.00
CA ASN A 414 7.86 -24.78 15.81
C ASN A 414 8.30 -25.90 16.76
N ASN A 415 9.50 -26.47 16.57
CA ASN A 415 10.03 -27.37 17.59
C ASN A 415 10.36 -26.60 18.88
N ASN A 416 11.01 -25.43 18.78
CA ASN A 416 11.13 -24.44 19.85
C ASN A 416 10.63 -23.08 19.38
N GLY A 417 9.97 -22.30 20.25
CA GLY A 417 9.47 -20.98 19.91
C GLY A 417 10.59 -19.94 19.73
N ILE A 418 11.08 -19.40 20.84
CA ILE A 418 12.19 -18.44 20.87
C ILE A 418 13.32 -19.00 21.73
N ASN A 419 14.53 -19.00 21.19
CA ASN A 419 15.76 -19.23 21.96
C ASN A 419 16.60 -17.96 21.93
N SER A 420 16.96 -17.40 23.08
CA SER A 420 17.78 -16.20 23.16
C SER A 420 18.91 -16.31 24.18
N ALA A 421 20.14 -16.10 23.71
CA ALA A 421 21.32 -15.90 24.55
C ALA A 421 21.70 -14.42 24.72
N SER A 422 21.02 -13.52 24.01
CA SER A 422 21.29 -12.08 23.95
C SER A 422 20.88 -11.38 25.26
N PRO A 423 21.81 -10.77 26.02
CA PRO A 423 21.48 -10.01 27.23
C PRO A 423 20.80 -8.67 26.91
N TYR A 424 20.10 -8.10 27.89
CA TYR A 424 19.35 -6.83 27.74
C TYR A 424 18.28 -6.83 26.64
N THR A 425 17.84 -8.01 26.19
CA THR A 425 16.78 -8.15 25.19
C THR A 425 15.41 -7.84 25.80
N ASN A 426 14.58 -7.09 25.08
CA ASN A 426 13.19 -6.83 25.44
C ASN A 426 12.25 -7.74 24.64
N PHE A 427 11.54 -8.63 25.32
CA PHE A 427 10.49 -9.48 24.74
C PHE A 427 9.12 -8.93 25.15
N THR A 428 8.37 -8.37 24.18
CA THR A 428 7.11 -7.69 24.48
C THR A 428 5.94 -8.16 23.61
N ASN A 429 4.82 -8.54 24.22
CA ASN A 429 3.58 -8.84 23.49
C ASN A 429 3.70 -9.93 22.39
N ASN A 430 4.63 -10.88 22.52
CA ASN A 430 4.73 -11.99 21.57
C ASN A 430 3.71 -13.08 21.91
N THR A 431 3.13 -13.69 20.88
CA THR A 431 2.30 -14.91 20.99
C THR A 431 3.16 -16.09 20.62
N ILE A 432 3.38 -17.00 21.57
CA ILE A 432 4.29 -18.15 21.44
C ILE A 432 3.57 -19.41 21.87
N ASP A 433 3.04 -20.16 20.91
CA ASP A 433 2.10 -21.23 21.22
C ASP A 433 2.26 -22.50 20.39
N HIS A 434 1.79 -23.62 20.93
CA HIS A 434 1.80 -24.92 20.23
C HIS A 434 3.19 -25.37 19.73
N ASN A 435 4.28 -24.93 20.36
CA ASN A 435 5.61 -25.41 20.01
C ASN A 435 5.86 -26.77 20.69
N ASN A 436 6.57 -27.68 20.01
CA ASN A 436 6.73 -29.06 20.48
C ASN A 436 7.46 -29.17 21.83
N GLN A 437 8.44 -28.27 22.07
CA GLN A 437 9.24 -28.23 23.29
C GLN A 437 8.96 -26.93 24.05
N THR A 438 9.82 -25.92 23.92
CA THR A 438 9.74 -24.70 24.72
C THR A 438 9.09 -23.54 23.98
N GLY A 439 8.42 -22.66 24.73
CA GLY A 439 7.92 -21.38 24.24
C GLY A 439 9.05 -20.36 24.13
N LEU A 440 9.42 -19.70 25.23
CA LEU A 440 10.53 -18.74 25.30
C LEU A 440 11.65 -19.29 26.20
N THR A 441 12.84 -19.49 25.64
CA THR A 441 14.05 -19.86 26.38
C THR A 441 15.05 -18.70 26.38
N VAL A 442 15.43 -18.23 27.57
CA VAL A 442 16.32 -17.08 27.80
C VAL A 442 17.53 -17.50 28.63
N THR A 443 18.69 -17.54 27.97
CA THR A 443 19.99 -17.77 28.64
C THR A 443 20.76 -16.47 28.87
N GLY A 444 20.35 -15.38 28.22
CA GLY A 444 20.85 -14.03 28.47
C GLY A 444 20.43 -13.45 29.84
N SER A 445 21.20 -12.51 30.35
CA SER A 445 20.92 -11.80 31.61
C SER A 445 20.31 -10.41 31.36
N ASN A 446 19.64 -9.86 32.38
CA ASN A 446 19.06 -8.51 32.36
C ASN A 446 18.03 -8.25 31.25
N CYS A 447 17.33 -9.31 30.79
CA CYS A 447 16.27 -9.18 29.80
C CYS A 447 14.96 -8.72 30.45
N ASN A 448 14.13 -8.00 29.70
CA ASN A 448 12.76 -7.66 30.11
C ASN A 448 11.75 -8.49 29.31
N ILE A 449 10.85 -9.17 29.99
CA ILE A 449 9.87 -10.09 29.42
C ILE A 449 8.50 -9.64 29.90
N THR A 450 7.69 -9.04 29.02
CA THR A 450 6.42 -8.40 29.40
C THR A 450 5.32 -8.60 28.37
N GLY A 451 4.09 -8.88 28.80
CA GLY A 451 2.92 -8.98 27.91
C GLY A 451 2.90 -10.20 26.99
N ASN A 452 3.86 -11.13 27.11
CA ASN A 452 3.93 -12.29 26.21
C ASN A 452 2.90 -13.35 26.60
N SER A 453 2.34 -14.04 25.61
CA SER A 453 1.46 -15.19 25.78
C SER A 453 2.18 -16.46 25.36
N MET A 454 2.43 -17.36 26.31
CA MET A 454 3.19 -18.60 26.15
C MET A 454 2.31 -19.79 26.50
N SER A 455 1.67 -20.39 25.51
CA SER A 455 0.59 -21.37 25.75
C SER A 455 0.71 -22.64 24.93
N TYR A 456 0.30 -23.78 25.51
CA TYR A 456 0.26 -25.07 24.81
C TYR A 456 1.62 -25.54 24.25
N ASN A 457 2.74 -25.15 24.87
CA ASN A 457 4.06 -25.67 24.51
C ASN A 457 4.31 -26.99 25.25
N GLY A 458 4.90 -27.97 24.57
CA GLY A 458 4.99 -29.35 25.07
C GLY A 458 5.82 -29.52 26.34
N GLU A 459 6.82 -28.66 26.56
CA GLU A 459 7.64 -28.61 27.76
C GLU A 459 7.34 -27.35 28.59
N ALA A 460 8.11 -26.28 28.43
CA ALA A 460 7.96 -25.07 29.24
C ALA A 460 7.41 -23.91 28.42
N GLY A 461 6.50 -23.13 29.01
CA GLY A 461 6.11 -21.83 28.44
C GLY A 461 7.28 -20.86 28.44
N LEU A 462 7.97 -20.77 29.59
CA LEU A 462 9.16 -19.95 29.78
C LEU A 462 10.29 -20.75 30.45
N THR A 463 11.51 -20.66 29.93
CA THR A 463 12.72 -21.20 30.54
C THR A 463 13.76 -20.10 30.69
N ILE A 464 14.30 -19.90 31.90
CA ILE A 464 15.36 -18.91 32.14
C ILE A 464 16.55 -19.56 32.82
N THR A 465 17.73 -19.39 32.22
CA THR A 465 19.01 -19.80 32.82
C THR A 465 19.96 -18.64 33.11
N GLY A 466 19.74 -17.49 32.48
CA GLY A 466 20.47 -16.25 32.79
C GLY A 466 20.07 -15.67 34.15
N THR A 467 20.61 -14.50 34.48
CA THR A 467 20.42 -13.84 35.79
C THR A 467 19.80 -12.46 35.66
N SER A 468 19.17 -11.99 36.74
CA SER A 468 18.65 -10.62 36.86
C SER A 468 17.62 -10.23 35.79
N ASN A 469 16.85 -11.19 35.28
CA ASN A 469 15.80 -10.92 34.30
C ASN A 469 14.53 -10.35 34.97
N SER A 470 13.77 -9.54 34.25
CA SER A 470 12.46 -9.02 34.67
C SER A 470 11.36 -9.75 33.92
N VAL A 471 10.45 -10.43 34.62
CA VAL A 471 9.34 -11.18 34.02
C VAL A 471 8.04 -10.70 34.64
N VAL A 472 7.35 -9.80 33.93
CA VAL A 472 6.19 -9.08 34.46
C VAL A 472 5.02 -9.11 33.50
N SER A 473 3.82 -9.41 33.98
CA SER A 473 2.59 -9.34 33.17
C SER A 473 2.64 -10.23 31.91
N ASN A 474 3.00 -11.50 32.06
CA ASN A 474 2.94 -12.50 30.99
C ASN A 474 1.86 -13.55 31.26
N ARG A 475 1.33 -14.19 30.22
CA ARG A 475 0.42 -15.34 30.30
C ARG A 475 1.17 -16.63 30.00
N LEU A 476 1.13 -17.59 30.92
CA LEU A 476 1.79 -18.88 30.82
C LEU A 476 0.77 -19.99 31.09
N GLU A 477 0.22 -20.56 30.03
CA GLU A 477 -1.00 -21.36 30.12
C GLU A 477 -0.86 -22.74 29.45
N TYR A 478 -1.31 -23.79 30.13
CA TYR A 478 -1.43 -25.15 29.56
C TYR A 478 -0.13 -25.76 28.99
N ASN A 479 1.01 -25.50 29.64
CA ASN A 479 2.29 -26.14 29.34
C ASN A 479 2.58 -27.28 30.37
N LEU A 480 3.59 -28.11 30.12
CA LEU A 480 4.08 -29.02 31.16
C LEU A 480 4.66 -28.24 32.35
N TYR A 481 5.48 -27.22 32.06
CA TYR A 481 5.96 -26.23 33.03
C TYR A 481 5.50 -24.83 32.62
N GLY A 482 4.84 -24.09 33.51
CA GLY A 482 4.51 -22.68 33.27
C GLY A 482 5.81 -21.88 33.06
N ALA A 483 6.65 -21.84 34.10
CA ALA A 483 8.03 -21.35 33.98
C ALA A 483 9.05 -22.27 34.66
N SER A 484 10.25 -22.36 34.08
CA SER A 484 11.39 -23.14 34.58
C SER A 484 12.61 -22.24 34.76
N PHE A 485 13.29 -22.34 35.91
CA PHE A 485 14.44 -21.50 36.26
C PHE A 485 15.62 -22.37 36.69
N SER A 486 16.84 -22.00 36.29
CA SER A 486 18.04 -22.77 36.69
C SER A 486 18.66 -22.36 38.03
N ASN A 487 18.36 -21.15 38.52
CA ASN A 487 18.95 -20.56 39.72
C ASN A 487 18.01 -19.56 40.41
N TYR A 488 18.23 -19.29 41.69
CA TYR A 488 17.36 -18.40 42.49
C TYR A 488 17.42 -16.92 42.06
N ASN A 489 18.51 -16.48 41.44
CA ASN A 489 18.67 -15.10 40.95
C ASN A 489 18.33 -14.95 39.45
N ALA A 490 17.59 -15.92 38.89
CA ALA A 490 17.32 -15.96 37.47
C ALA A 490 16.42 -14.81 37.02
N ALA A 491 15.37 -14.53 37.79
CA ALA A 491 14.40 -13.49 37.46
C ALA A 491 13.63 -12.94 38.68
N ASN A 492 13.08 -11.74 38.50
CA ASN A 492 11.91 -11.25 39.24
C ASN A 492 10.65 -11.63 38.47
N PHE A 493 9.89 -12.62 38.96
CA PHE A 493 8.73 -13.20 38.29
C PHE A 493 7.42 -12.73 38.94
N ASN A 494 6.89 -11.57 38.55
CA ASN A 494 5.75 -10.95 39.26
C ASN A 494 4.60 -10.59 38.32
N LEU A 495 3.36 -10.49 38.82
CA LEU A 495 2.18 -10.09 38.04
C LEU A 495 1.89 -10.95 36.80
N ASN A 496 2.36 -12.18 36.74
CA ASN A 496 2.07 -13.09 35.64
C ASN A 496 0.77 -13.87 35.89
N SER A 497 0.09 -14.29 34.82
CA SER A 497 -0.99 -15.28 34.85
C SER A 497 -0.41 -16.65 34.53
N VAL A 498 -0.41 -17.56 35.49
CA VAL A 498 0.20 -18.89 35.38
C VAL A 498 -0.85 -19.94 35.70
N VAL A 499 -1.46 -20.52 34.66
CA VAL A 499 -2.71 -21.28 34.81
C VAL A 499 -2.71 -22.56 33.98
N GLY A 500 -3.27 -23.64 34.53
CA GLY A 500 -3.53 -24.87 33.78
C GLY A 500 -2.28 -25.66 33.38
N ASN A 501 -1.10 -25.29 33.87
CA ASN A 501 0.14 -26.03 33.67
C ASN A 501 0.20 -27.24 34.62
N THR A 502 0.88 -28.31 34.21
CA THR A 502 1.12 -29.47 35.10
C THR A 502 1.94 -29.05 36.32
N TYR A 503 3.02 -28.31 36.08
CA TYR A 503 3.81 -27.61 37.09
C TYR A 503 3.72 -26.12 36.82
N GLN A 504 3.29 -25.33 37.81
CA GLN A 504 3.13 -23.89 37.62
C GLN A 504 4.49 -23.21 37.50
N VAL A 505 5.41 -23.52 38.42
CA VAL A 505 6.83 -23.16 38.30
C VAL A 505 7.74 -24.28 38.80
N TYR A 506 8.93 -24.34 38.22
CA TYR A 506 9.96 -25.33 38.54
C TYR A 506 11.34 -24.66 38.70
N SER A 507 12.08 -25.02 39.74
CA SER A 507 13.50 -24.73 39.91
C SER A 507 14.19 -25.87 40.66
N PRO A 508 15.30 -26.42 40.13
CA PRO A 508 16.10 -27.42 40.85
C PRO A 508 17.06 -26.79 41.87
N ASP A 509 17.23 -25.47 41.87
CA ASP A 509 18.13 -24.77 42.78
C ASP A 509 17.51 -24.60 44.17
N THR A 510 18.22 -25.10 45.18
CA THR A 510 17.80 -25.05 46.60
C THR A 510 18.64 -24.08 47.43
N THR A 511 19.50 -23.27 46.81
CA THR A 511 20.45 -22.38 47.51
C THR A 511 19.85 -21.02 47.91
N GLY A 512 18.71 -20.63 47.34
CA GLY A 512 18.00 -19.39 47.64
C GLY A 512 16.55 -19.41 47.17
N TYR A 513 15.80 -18.35 47.48
CA TYR A 513 14.40 -18.22 47.06
C TYR A 513 14.28 -17.28 45.86
N LEU A 514 13.68 -17.76 44.76
CA LEU A 514 13.37 -16.91 43.61
C LEU A 514 12.13 -16.05 43.89
N ASN A 515 12.17 -14.79 43.48
CA ASN A 515 11.06 -13.84 43.66
C ASN A 515 9.90 -14.16 42.70
N ALA A 516 8.77 -14.63 43.23
CA ALA A 516 7.59 -15.04 42.47
C ALA A 516 6.29 -14.45 43.06
N LEU A 517 6.33 -13.19 43.49
CA LEU A 517 5.25 -12.53 44.21
C LEU A 517 4.16 -12.00 43.29
N ASN A 518 2.94 -11.86 43.83
CA ASN A 518 1.81 -11.22 43.16
C ASN A 518 1.51 -11.79 41.77
N ASN A 519 1.65 -13.10 41.58
CA ASN A 519 1.17 -13.79 40.37
C ASN A 519 -0.26 -14.30 40.56
N TRP A 520 -1.02 -14.38 39.47
CA TRP A 520 -2.30 -15.10 39.43
C TRP A 520 -2.06 -16.56 39.08
N TRP A 521 -2.36 -17.46 40.01
CA TRP A 521 -2.13 -18.91 39.85
C TRP A 521 -3.38 -19.69 39.41
N GLY A 522 -4.44 -18.97 39.01
CA GLY A 522 -5.73 -19.56 38.65
C GLY A 522 -6.65 -19.86 39.82
N SER A 523 -6.29 -19.52 41.06
CA SER A 523 -7.10 -19.76 42.26
C SER A 523 -6.85 -18.74 43.37
N ASN A 524 -7.86 -18.57 44.24
CA ASN A 524 -7.73 -17.81 45.48
C ASN A 524 -7.04 -18.61 46.59
N SER A 525 -6.90 -19.93 46.44
CA SER A 525 -6.18 -20.76 47.39
C SER A 525 -4.67 -20.55 47.24
N SER A 526 -3.91 -20.96 48.27
CA SER A 526 -2.44 -20.96 48.19
C SER A 526 -1.98 -21.70 46.92
N PRO A 527 -0.97 -21.18 46.20
CA PRO A 527 -0.53 -21.79 44.95
C PRO A 527 -0.06 -23.23 45.16
N ALA A 528 -0.50 -24.13 44.28
CA ALA A 528 -0.12 -25.55 44.26
C ALA A 528 0.79 -25.84 43.06
N ASN A 529 1.40 -27.04 43.01
CA ASN A 529 2.29 -27.48 41.94
C ASN A 529 3.48 -26.54 41.69
N ILE A 530 4.01 -26.00 42.78
CA ILE A 530 5.25 -25.20 42.85
C ILE A 530 6.37 -26.16 43.26
N TYR A 531 7.41 -26.31 42.43
CA TYR A 531 8.53 -27.20 42.72
C TYR A 531 9.85 -26.43 42.78
N GLY A 532 10.43 -26.28 43.97
CA GLY A 532 11.64 -25.48 44.21
C GLY A 532 11.39 -24.41 45.28
N TYR A 533 12.40 -23.57 45.54
CA TYR A 533 12.32 -22.52 46.56
C TYR A 533 11.90 -21.19 45.93
N PHE A 534 10.63 -20.82 46.14
CA PHE A 534 10.03 -19.60 45.59
C PHE A 534 9.34 -18.77 46.67
N ASN A 535 9.49 -17.45 46.58
CA ASN A 535 8.70 -16.50 47.36
C ASN A 535 7.39 -16.23 46.60
N ILE A 536 6.31 -16.94 46.98
CA ILE A 536 5.00 -16.90 46.28
C ILE A 536 3.89 -16.18 47.05
N ASN A 537 4.15 -15.73 48.28
CA ASN A 537 3.17 -15.06 49.13
C ASN A 537 3.58 -13.58 49.35
N PRO A 538 2.72 -12.61 48.99
CA PRO A 538 1.33 -12.77 48.56
C PRO A 538 1.14 -13.13 47.07
N TRP A 539 -0.01 -13.71 46.74
CA TRP A 539 -0.45 -14.02 45.37
C TRP A 539 -1.72 -13.23 45.00
N ILE A 540 -2.03 -13.08 43.71
CA ILE A 540 -3.26 -12.38 43.27
C ILE A 540 -4.49 -13.22 43.60
N VAL A 541 -5.57 -12.57 44.02
CA VAL A 541 -6.86 -13.22 44.29
C VAL A 541 -7.97 -12.56 43.46
N LEU A 542 -8.89 -13.38 42.97
CA LEU A 542 -10.15 -12.91 42.40
C LEU A 542 -11.06 -12.42 43.52
N THR A 543 -11.55 -11.20 43.41
CA THR A 543 -12.57 -10.66 44.33
C THR A 543 -13.81 -10.22 43.55
N LEU A 544 -14.94 -10.11 44.24
CA LEU A 544 -16.21 -9.67 43.66
C LEU A 544 -16.89 -8.69 44.59
N SER A 545 -17.25 -7.53 44.06
CA SER A 545 -18.00 -6.51 44.79
C SER A 545 -19.31 -6.20 44.07
N ALA A 546 -20.33 -5.79 44.84
CA ALA A 546 -21.60 -5.30 44.32
C ALA A 546 -21.87 -3.92 44.92
N ASN A 547 -22.17 -2.93 44.07
CA ASN A 547 -22.47 -1.57 44.50
C ASN A 547 -23.72 -1.04 43.75
N PRO A 548 -24.84 -0.77 44.46
CA PRO A 548 -25.10 -1.06 45.88
C PRO A 548 -25.46 -2.54 46.15
N ASN A 549 -25.15 -3.07 47.35
CA ASN A 549 -25.45 -4.46 47.74
C ASN A 549 -26.80 -4.66 48.48
N GLN A 550 -27.64 -3.62 48.56
CA GLN A 550 -29.00 -3.68 49.08
C GLN A 550 -29.96 -3.00 48.11
N LEU A 551 -31.00 -3.73 47.70
CA LEU A 551 -31.96 -3.34 46.68
C LEU A 551 -33.40 -3.52 47.17
N ILE A 552 -34.31 -2.82 46.50
CA ILE A 552 -35.74 -3.16 46.48
C ILE A 552 -36.05 -3.85 45.14
N THR A 553 -37.12 -4.63 45.08
CA THR A 553 -37.58 -5.24 43.82
C THR A 553 -37.74 -4.15 42.73
N GLY A 554 -37.04 -4.30 41.60
CA GLY A 554 -37.02 -3.34 40.48
C GLY A 554 -35.76 -2.45 40.34
N SER A 555 -34.82 -2.46 41.29
CA SER A 555 -33.54 -1.69 41.22
C SER A 555 -32.37 -2.51 40.67
N ASN A 556 -31.21 -1.89 40.44
CA ASN A 556 -29.99 -2.55 39.92
C ASN A 556 -28.73 -2.30 40.77
N SER A 557 -27.72 -3.15 40.56
CA SER A 557 -26.38 -3.06 41.16
C SER A 557 -25.32 -3.33 40.10
N THR A 558 -24.23 -2.56 40.09
CA THR A 558 -23.03 -2.93 39.33
C THR A 558 -22.24 -3.97 40.12
N VAL A 559 -21.81 -5.03 39.46
CA VAL A 559 -21.03 -6.13 40.03
C VAL A 559 -19.68 -6.17 39.33
N THR A 560 -18.58 -6.06 40.08
CA THR A 560 -17.22 -5.95 39.53
C THR A 560 -16.35 -7.07 40.05
N ALA A 561 -15.84 -7.89 39.13
CA ALA A 561 -14.79 -8.88 39.37
C ALA A 561 -13.42 -8.21 39.22
N ASP A 562 -12.53 -8.44 40.18
CA ASP A 562 -11.26 -7.70 40.31
C ASP A 562 -10.09 -8.65 40.63
N LEU A 563 -9.01 -8.52 39.84
CA LEU A 563 -7.73 -9.22 39.97
C LEU A 563 -6.56 -8.28 40.31
N ASN A 564 -6.84 -7.06 40.78
CA ASN A 564 -5.82 -6.10 41.20
C ASN A 564 -5.40 -6.25 42.67
N HIS A 565 -6.03 -7.14 43.43
CA HIS A 565 -5.72 -7.33 44.84
C HIS A 565 -4.98 -8.64 45.08
N ASN A 566 -3.97 -8.59 45.94
CA ASN A 566 -3.29 -9.79 46.40
C ASN A 566 -3.97 -10.41 47.64
N SER A 567 -3.48 -11.57 48.07
CA SER A 567 -4.00 -12.37 49.18
C SER A 567 -3.95 -11.67 50.53
N ASN A 568 -3.21 -10.56 50.63
CA ASN A 568 -3.16 -9.69 51.80
C ASN A 568 -4.10 -8.48 51.69
N GLY A 569 -4.87 -8.36 50.60
CA GLY A 569 -5.79 -7.26 50.32
C GLY A 569 -5.12 -5.99 49.81
N VAL A 570 -3.85 -6.05 49.38
CA VAL A 570 -3.13 -4.89 48.83
C VAL A 570 -3.41 -4.78 47.33
N ASP A 571 -3.76 -3.58 46.86
CA ASP A 571 -3.85 -3.25 45.43
C ASP A 571 -2.45 -3.21 44.81
N VAL A 572 -2.15 -4.19 43.94
CA VAL A 572 -0.81 -4.38 43.38
C VAL A 572 -0.42 -3.29 42.38
N ARG A 573 -1.36 -2.53 41.84
CA ARG A 573 -1.05 -1.41 40.93
C ARG A 573 -0.23 -0.34 41.62
N SER A 574 -0.41 -0.17 42.93
CA SER A 574 0.40 0.72 43.76
C SER A 574 1.86 0.29 43.91
N LEU A 575 2.16 -0.99 43.68
CA LEU A 575 3.49 -1.59 43.85
C LEU A 575 4.28 -1.64 42.53
N TYR A 576 3.60 -1.66 41.40
CA TYR A 576 4.20 -1.90 40.08
C TYR A 576 3.83 -0.81 39.05
N SER A 577 3.85 0.46 39.46
CA SER A 577 3.66 1.62 38.55
C SER A 577 2.38 1.55 37.70
N GLY A 578 1.28 1.05 38.27
CA GLY A 578 0.00 0.90 37.57
C GLY A 578 -0.15 -0.40 36.75
N MET A 579 0.88 -1.25 36.69
CA MET A 579 0.80 -2.54 35.99
C MET A 579 -0.14 -3.52 36.68
N THR A 580 -0.77 -4.37 35.89
CA THR A 580 -1.70 -5.43 36.33
C THR A 580 -1.22 -6.79 35.86
N VAL A 581 -1.89 -7.85 36.30
CA VAL A 581 -1.89 -9.11 35.55
C VAL A 581 -2.37 -8.87 34.11
N PRO A 582 -1.97 -9.71 33.13
CA PRO A 582 -2.32 -9.49 31.73
C PRO A 582 -3.83 -9.33 31.53
N ASP A 583 -4.21 -8.36 30.70
CA ASP A 583 -5.60 -8.17 30.29
C ASP A 583 -6.08 -9.27 29.33
N GLY A 584 -7.40 -9.31 29.10
CA GLY A 584 -8.03 -10.33 28.25
C GLY A 584 -8.38 -11.63 28.96
N ILE A 585 -8.34 -11.68 30.30
CA ILE A 585 -8.78 -12.84 31.08
C ILE A 585 -10.31 -12.88 31.09
N THR A 586 -10.89 -13.98 30.64
CA THR A 586 -12.36 -14.17 30.61
C THR A 586 -12.93 -14.38 32.01
N VAL A 587 -13.95 -13.59 32.35
CA VAL A 587 -14.77 -13.67 33.57
C VAL A 587 -16.20 -14.06 33.19
N ASN A 588 -16.73 -15.13 33.80
CA ASN A 588 -18.13 -15.54 33.64
C ASN A 588 -18.96 -15.17 34.87
N PHE A 589 -20.07 -14.46 34.67
CA PHE A 589 -21.01 -14.04 35.70
C PHE A 589 -22.26 -14.93 35.72
N SER A 590 -22.80 -15.14 36.92
CA SER A 590 -24.08 -15.83 37.11
C SER A 590 -24.77 -15.36 38.39
N ASN A 591 -26.08 -15.58 38.50
CA ASN A 591 -26.85 -15.30 39.70
C ASN A 591 -27.93 -16.37 39.92
N ASP A 592 -28.59 -16.34 41.08
CA ASP A 592 -29.75 -17.18 41.38
C ASP A 592 -31.06 -16.66 40.72
N THR A 593 -32.22 -17.18 41.11
CA THR A 593 -33.50 -16.85 40.47
C THR A 593 -34.13 -15.52 40.91
N LEU A 594 -33.48 -14.74 41.79
CA LEU A 594 -34.05 -13.52 42.38
C LEU A 594 -33.80 -12.24 41.54
N GLY A 595 -33.08 -12.36 40.42
CA GLY A 595 -32.76 -11.26 39.50
C GLY A 595 -32.13 -11.74 38.17
N THR A 596 -31.52 -10.82 37.43
CA THR A 596 -30.78 -11.13 36.19
C THR A 596 -29.47 -10.34 36.09
N VAL A 597 -28.35 -11.02 35.82
CA VAL A 597 -27.04 -10.39 35.56
C VAL A 597 -26.72 -10.32 34.06
N THR A 598 -26.25 -9.18 33.58
CA THR A 598 -25.89 -8.95 32.17
C THR A 598 -24.69 -8.00 32.02
N PRO A 599 -23.69 -8.30 31.16
CA PRO A 599 -23.54 -9.53 30.37
C PRO A 599 -23.15 -10.74 31.25
N LEU A 600 -23.37 -11.96 30.75
CA LEU A 600 -22.98 -13.21 31.43
C LEU A 600 -21.48 -13.52 31.32
N SER A 601 -20.76 -12.83 30.45
CA SER A 601 -19.30 -12.93 30.35
C SER A 601 -18.69 -11.59 29.92
N GLY A 602 -17.42 -11.38 30.28
CA GLY A 602 -16.59 -10.26 29.85
C GLY A 602 -15.12 -10.58 30.01
N THR A 603 -14.23 -9.74 29.47
CA THR A 603 -12.78 -9.88 29.63
C THR A 603 -12.22 -8.78 30.52
N THR A 604 -11.16 -9.08 31.25
CA THR A 604 -10.49 -8.06 32.07
C THR A 604 -9.89 -6.93 31.23
N VAL A 605 -10.07 -5.71 31.71
CA VAL A 605 -9.38 -4.49 31.26
C VAL A 605 -8.86 -3.80 32.51
N ASN A 606 -7.55 -3.50 32.55
CA ASN A 606 -6.84 -3.08 33.76
C ASN A 606 -7.14 -3.98 34.97
N GLY A 607 -7.15 -5.29 34.75
CA GLY A 607 -7.38 -6.28 35.81
C GLY A 607 -8.82 -6.40 36.34
N THR A 608 -9.82 -5.76 35.72
CA THR A 608 -11.24 -5.85 36.17
C THR A 608 -12.22 -6.18 35.04
N ALA A 609 -13.34 -6.82 35.36
CA ALA A 609 -14.49 -6.99 34.48
C ALA A 609 -15.78 -6.72 35.26
N SER A 610 -16.82 -6.15 34.63
CA SER A 610 -18.06 -5.78 35.31
C SER A 610 -19.33 -6.24 34.58
N ALA A 611 -20.39 -6.45 35.34
CA ALA A 611 -21.75 -6.73 34.87
C ALA A 611 -22.80 -6.00 35.72
N VAL A 612 -24.03 -5.90 35.23
CA VAL A 612 -25.16 -5.28 35.96
C VAL A 612 -26.14 -6.35 36.42
N PHE A 613 -26.47 -6.36 37.71
CA PHE A 613 -27.52 -7.20 38.31
C PHE A 613 -28.82 -6.41 38.50
N ASN A 614 -29.94 -6.92 38.00
CA ASN A 614 -31.27 -6.32 38.13
C ASN A 614 -32.16 -7.17 39.05
N ALA A 615 -32.74 -6.57 40.11
CA ALA A 615 -33.53 -7.27 41.13
C ALA A 615 -34.98 -7.51 40.70
N VAL A 616 -35.45 -8.77 40.76
CA VAL A 616 -36.79 -9.18 40.29
C VAL A 616 -37.68 -9.72 41.41
N SER A 617 -37.12 -10.37 42.42
CA SER A 617 -37.89 -10.94 43.53
C SER A 617 -37.20 -10.74 44.88
N PRO A 618 -37.96 -10.48 45.95
CA PRO A 618 -37.43 -10.25 47.28
C PRO A 618 -36.79 -11.50 47.89
N GLY A 619 -35.70 -11.31 48.62
CA GLY A 619 -34.81 -12.34 49.15
C GLY A 619 -33.35 -11.86 49.11
N ILE A 620 -32.39 -12.70 49.47
CA ILE A 620 -30.96 -12.39 49.31
C ILE A 620 -30.48 -13.11 48.05
N SER A 621 -30.18 -12.35 46.99
CA SER A 621 -29.65 -12.90 45.74
C SER A 621 -28.14 -13.09 45.83
N LYS A 622 -27.64 -14.26 45.43
CA LYS A 622 -26.21 -14.55 45.32
C LYS A 622 -25.74 -14.37 43.88
N VAL A 623 -24.84 -13.42 43.66
CA VAL A 623 -24.18 -13.21 42.36
C VAL A 623 -22.77 -13.80 42.42
N ASN A 624 -22.40 -14.58 41.41
CA ASN A 624 -21.10 -15.22 41.30
C ASN A 624 -20.32 -14.69 40.09
N ALA A 625 -19.00 -14.63 40.22
CA ALA A 625 -18.06 -14.42 39.12
C ALA A 625 -17.03 -15.55 39.14
N SER A 626 -16.66 -16.03 37.95
CA SER A 626 -15.72 -17.14 37.82
C SER A 626 -14.63 -16.88 36.78
N VAL A 627 -13.40 -17.26 37.12
CA VAL A 627 -12.17 -17.14 36.31
C VAL A 627 -11.36 -18.42 36.51
N ASN A 628 -10.94 -19.09 35.43
CA ASN A 628 -10.11 -20.31 35.50
C ASN A 628 -10.61 -21.38 36.49
N SER A 629 -11.92 -21.58 36.57
CA SER A 629 -12.61 -22.47 37.53
C SER A 629 -12.62 -22.00 39.00
N GLN A 630 -11.96 -20.90 39.33
CA GLN A 630 -12.17 -20.20 40.61
C GLN A 630 -13.49 -19.44 40.55
N SER A 631 -14.33 -19.60 41.56
CA SER A 631 -15.57 -18.82 41.72
C SER A 631 -15.53 -18.01 43.01
N VAL A 632 -16.05 -16.79 42.96
CA VAL A 632 -16.33 -15.94 44.11
C VAL A 632 -17.76 -15.45 44.04
N SER A 633 -18.32 -15.07 45.18
CA SER A 633 -19.71 -14.65 45.26
C SER A 633 -19.89 -13.47 46.19
N THR A 634 -20.86 -12.63 45.86
CA THR A 634 -21.34 -11.55 46.71
C THR A 634 -22.87 -11.63 46.83
N ASN A 635 -23.41 -11.14 47.96
CA ASN A 635 -24.83 -11.18 48.26
C ASN A 635 -25.44 -9.79 48.02
N ILE A 636 -26.65 -9.77 47.46
CA ILE A 636 -27.47 -8.58 47.25
C ILE A 636 -28.83 -8.81 47.93
N SER A 637 -29.15 -8.02 48.96
CA SER A 637 -30.41 -8.15 49.71
C SER A 637 -31.57 -7.42 49.03
N ILE A 638 -32.73 -8.07 48.88
CA ILE A 638 -33.96 -7.60 48.22
C ILE A 638 -35.15 -7.81 49.18
N SER A 639 -36.07 -6.85 49.38
CA SER A 639 -37.10 -6.91 50.45
C SER A 639 -38.57 -6.84 49.96
N VAL A 640 -39.51 -7.53 50.65
CA VAL A 640 -41.01 -7.49 50.47
C VAL A 640 -41.66 -6.44 51.38
N PRO A 641 -42.89 -5.98 51.08
CA PRO A 641 -43.67 -5.14 52.00
C PRO A 641 -44.92 -5.95 52.56
N ALA A 642 -45.55 -5.67 53.73
CA ALA A 642 -46.59 -6.51 54.41
C ALA A 642 -47.95 -5.81 54.95
N ALA A 643 -49.00 -6.49 55.55
CA ALA A 643 -50.34 -6.01 56.12
C ALA A 643 -50.38 -4.87 57.19
N ILE A 644 -49.89 -3.73 56.81
CA ILE A 644 -50.36 -2.37 56.77
C ILE A 644 -51.03 -1.61 57.90
N SER A 645 -50.23 -1.25 58.92
CA SER A 645 -50.42 0.05 59.58
C SER A 645 -50.59 1.11 58.50
N THR A 646 -51.37 2.15 58.73
CA THR A 646 -51.30 3.31 57.83
C THR A 646 -50.44 4.38 58.47
N SER A 647 -49.75 5.13 57.63
CA SER A 647 -49.22 6.42 58.02
C SER A 647 -50.01 7.43 57.21
N VAL A 648 -50.75 8.25 57.93
CA VAL A 648 -51.06 9.57 57.44
C VAL A 648 -49.77 10.36 57.57
N LYS A 649 -49.02 10.39 56.47
CA LYS A 649 -47.91 11.30 56.38
C LYS A 649 -48.45 12.62 55.87
N VAL A 650 -48.61 13.55 56.80
CA VAL A 650 -48.75 14.95 56.42
C VAL A 650 -47.37 15.41 56.01
N ASN A 651 -47.27 15.93 54.80
CA ASN A 651 -46.01 16.50 54.37
C ASN A 651 -45.84 17.84 55.09
N PRO A 652 -44.79 18.02 55.92
CA PRO A 652 -44.42 19.36 56.33
C PRO A 652 -44.16 20.11 55.04
N ILE A 653 -44.82 21.23 54.90
CA ILE A 653 -44.69 22.02 53.69
C ILE A 653 -44.00 23.30 54.08
N THR A 654 -42.94 23.59 53.34
CA THR A 654 -42.40 24.93 53.38
C THR A 654 -43.28 25.78 52.50
N GLY A 655 -44.08 26.62 53.13
CA GLY A 655 -44.95 27.56 52.44
C GLY A 655 -44.27 28.91 52.27
N TYR A 656 -44.67 29.67 51.28
CA TYR A 656 -44.31 31.09 51.17
C TYR A 656 -45.59 31.90 51.27
N LYS A 657 -45.59 32.92 52.12
CA LYS A 657 -46.78 33.75 52.36
C LYS A 657 -47.33 34.28 51.02
N GLY A 658 -48.63 34.06 50.78
CA GLY A 658 -49.32 34.50 49.56
C GLY A 658 -49.19 33.57 48.35
N VAL A 659 -48.39 32.49 48.44
CA VAL A 659 -48.27 31.49 47.38
C VAL A 659 -49.26 30.34 47.66
N GLY A 660 -50.00 29.94 46.63
CA GLY A 660 -50.87 28.77 46.68
C GLY A 660 -50.05 27.50 46.90
N THR A 661 -50.45 26.71 47.88
CA THR A 661 -49.81 25.43 48.17
C THR A 661 -50.86 24.36 48.40
N ASN A 662 -50.41 23.11 48.46
CA ASN A 662 -51.29 21.99 48.68
C ASN A 662 -50.94 21.36 50.01
N LEU A 663 -51.89 21.40 50.96
CA LEU A 663 -51.77 20.58 52.15
C LEU A 663 -52.01 19.14 51.69
N ILE A 664 -50.93 18.38 51.72
CA ILE A 664 -50.90 17.02 51.21
C ILE A 664 -50.71 16.08 52.38
N ALA A 665 -51.66 15.19 52.51
CA ALA A 665 -51.55 14.04 53.36
C ALA A 665 -51.64 12.82 52.46
N THR A 666 -50.58 12.04 52.46
CA THR A 666 -50.64 10.74 51.82
C THR A 666 -51.03 9.74 52.88
N LEU A 667 -52.15 9.09 52.62
CA LEU A 667 -52.52 7.90 53.33
C LEU A 667 -51.86 6.74 52.62
N ARG A 668 -50.82 6.24 53.25
CA ARG A 668 -50.17 5.03 52.80
C ARG A 668 -50.40 3.96 53.79
N ASP A 669 -50.32 2.78 53.25
CA ASP A 669 -50.19 1.62 54.04
C ASP A 669 -48.67 1.42 54.31
N THR A 670 -48.23 1.58 55.57
CA THR A 670 -46.83 1.57 56.05
C THR A 670 -46.04 0.29 55.79
N LYS A 671 -46.73 -0.80 55.55
CA LYS A 671 -46.12 -2.12 55.46
C LYS A 671 -46.11 -2.57 53.98
N ASN A 672 -47.06 -2.25 53.06
CA ASN A 672 -46.88 -2.44 51.59
C ASN A 672 -46.37 -1.16 50.84
N ASN A 673 -46.33 0.00 51.51
CA ASN A 673 -46.15 1.36 50.97
C ASN A 673 -47.09 1.70 49.82
N ILE A 674 -48.20 0.97 49.70
CA ILE A 674 -49.22 1.21 48.70
C ILE A 674 -50.03 2.41 49.17
N THR A 675 -50.28 3.26 48.21
CA THR A 675 -51.07 4.44 48.39
C THR A 675 -52.55 4.11 48.34
N LEU A 676 -53.30 4.56 49.35
CA LEU A 676 -54.68 4.11 49.55
C LEU A 676 -55.67 5.04 48.89
N ALA A 677 -56.10 4.67 47.68
CA ALA A 677 -57.06 5.44 46.91
C ALA A 677 -58.49 5.38 47.43
N GLY A 678 -59.25 6.47 47.23
CA GLY A 678 -60.67 6.57 47.57
C GLY A 678 -60.98 6.72 49.06
N LYS A 679 -59.98 7.06 49.89
CA LYS A 679 -60.08 7.22 51.34
C LYS A 679 -60.16 8.70 51.73
N THR A 680 -60.88 9.04 52.79
CA THR A 680 -61.11 10.46 53.15
C THR A 680 -60.15 10.93 54.25
N ILE A 681 -59.52 12.08 54.06
CA ILE A 681 -58.59 12.72 55.00
C ILE A 681 -59.07 14.12 55.42
N ARG A 682 -58.98 14.43 56.72
CA ARG A 682 -59.33 15.74 57.30
C ARG A 682 -58.08 16.61 57.43
N PHE A 683 -58.15 17.93 57.17
CA PHE A 683 -57.02 18.87 57.30
C PHE A 683 -57.34 20.06 58.22
N SER A 684 -56.36 20.42 59.05
CA SER A 684 -56.37 21.62 59.90
C SER A 684 -55.00 22.31 59.92
N VAL A 685 -54.96 23.64 60.05
CA VAL A 685 -53.73 24.41 60.29
C VAL A 685 -53.86 25.21 61.57
N ASN A 686 -52.91 25.03 62.48
CA ASN A 686 -52.82 25.63 63.81
C ASN A 686 -54.13 25.53 64.63
N GLY A 687 -54.75 24.35 64.59
CA GLY A 687 -56.00 24.05 65.32
C GLY A 687 -57.29 24.52 64.64
N THR A 688 -57.21 25.26 63.53
CA THR A 688 -58.39 25.64 62.75
C THR A 688 -58.66 24.62 61.66
N PHE A 689 -59.86 24.03 61.67
CA PHE A 689 -60.29 23.08 60.64
C PHE A 689 -60.51 23.79 59.30
N LEU A 690 -59.96 23.22 58.23
CA LEU A 690 -60.02 23.81 56.89
C LEU A 690 -60.97 23.05 55.96
N GLY A 691 -61.02 21.72 56.07
CA GLY A 691 -61.84 20.88 55.20
C GLY A 691 -61.34 19.43 55.09
N THR A 692 -61.90 18.69 54.14
CA THR A 692 -61.53 17.30 53.84
C THR A 692 -61.15 17.13 52.38
N ALA A 693 -60.26 16.18 52.09
CA ALA A 693 -59.97 15.75 50.73
C ALA A 693 -59.95 14.22 50.63
N VAL A 694 -60.35 13.69 49.47
CA VAL A 694 -60.34 12.25 49.19
C VAL A 694 -59.04 11.89 48.50
N THR A 695 -58.47 10.76 48.86
CA THR A 695 -57.24 10.27 48.26
C THR A 695 -57.49 9.79 46.84
N ASN A 696 -56.63 10.20 45.91
CA ASN A 696 -56.68 9.76 44.51
C ASN A 696 -56.10 8.34 44.34
N SER A 697 -55.95 7.84 43.11
CA SER A 697 -55.30 6.55 42.80
C SER A 697 -53.91 6.39 43.46
N ASP A 698 -53.27 7.50 43.81
CA ASP A 698 -51.98 7.58 44.50
C ASP A 698 -52.12 7.84 46.00
N GLY A 699 -53.29 7.59 46.63
CA GLY A 699 -53.46 7.66 48.08
C GLY A 699 -53.21 9.04 48.69
N VAL A 700 -53.14 10.04 47.83
CA VAL A 700 -52.85 11.43 48.19
C VAL A 700 -54.16 12.17 48.31
N ALA A 701 -54.44 12.67 49.51
CA ALA A 701 -55.45 13.68 49.71
C ALA A 701 -54.77 15.04 49.58
N THR A 702 -55.18 15.81 48.57
CA THR A 702 -54.66 17.15 48.30
C THR A 702 -55.74 18.17 48.61
N PHE A 703 -55.45 19.05 49.57
CA PHE A 703 -56.28 20.19 49.89
C PHE A 703 -55.57 21.48 49.46
N ALA A 704 -56.10 22.15 48.45
CA ALA A 704 -55.56 23.42 47.97
C ALA A 704 -55.73 24.52 49.03
N TYR A 705 -54.62 25.14 49.41
CA TYR A 705 -54.54 26.08 50.51
C TYR A 705 -53.60 27.24 50.17
N THR A 706 -54.08 28.47 50.23
CA THR A 706 -53.21 29.65 50.09
C THR A 706 -52.62 29.98 51.46
N VAL A 707 -51.29 29.97 51.58
CA VAL A 707 -50.60 30.22 52.86
C VAL A 707 -50.83 31.67 53.30
N THR A 708 -51.65 31.87 54.33
CA THR A 708 -51.94 33.20 54.89
C THR A 708 -50.99 33.61 56.03
N GLN A 709 -50.20 32.67 56.54
CA GLN A 709 -49.32 32.85 57.69
C GLN A 709 -48.01 33.60 57.34
N ASN A 710 -47.44 34.36 58.30
CA ASN A 710 -46.12 35.02 58.20
C ASN A 710 -44.97 34.03 58.45
N ILE A 711 -43.71 34.39 58.10
CA ILE A 711 -42.50 33.58 58.36
C ILE A 711 -42.51 33.01 59.78
N GLY A 712 -42.33 31.69 59.90
CA GLY A 712 -42.50 30.97 61.16
C GLY A 712 -43.01 29.54 60.94
N VAL A 713 -43.16 28.77 62.01
CA VAL A 713 -43.56 27.37 61.94
C VAL A 713 -44.96 27.19 62.55
N TYR A 714 -45.87 26.60 61.80
CA TYR A 714 -47.26 26.35 62.21
C TYR A 714 -47.60 24.87 62.07
N SER A 715 -48.44 24.33 62.93
CA SER A 715 -48.78 22.90 62.87
C SER A 715 -49.88 22.62 61.85
N ILE A 716 -49.64 21.72 60.92
CA ILE A 716 -50.63 21.06 60.07
C ILE A 716 -51.02 19.76 60.77
N LEU A 717 -52.30 19.47 60.86
CA LEU A 717 -52.82 18.18 61.30
C LEU A 717 -53.66 17.59 60.18
N ALA A 718 -53.40 16.33 59.81
CA ALA A 718 -54.29 15.56 58.96
C ALA A 718 -54.55 14.16 59.51
N GLU A 719 -55.78 13.70 59.30
CA GLU A 719 -56.31 12.55 60.04
C GLU A 719 -57.09 11.60 59.11
N PHE A 720 -56.76 10.31 59.21
CA PHE A 720 -57.47 9.19 58.61
C PHE A 720 -58.11 8.33 59.69
N ILE A 721 -59.42 8.15 59.59
CA ILE A 721 -60.19 7.31 60.51
C ILE A 721 -60.17 5.87 59.95
N GLN A 722 -59.85 4.89 60.79
CA GLN A 722 -59.61 3.48 60.44
C GLN A 722 -60.70 2.81 59.57
N ASP A 723 -60.32 1.77 58.81
CA ASP A 723 -61.25 0.89 58.08
C ASP A 723 -60.95 -0.63 58.22
N SER A 724 -61.69 -1.47 57.49
CA SER A 724 -61.62 -2.94 57.56
C SER A 724 -60.34 -3.59 56.99
N THR A 725 -59.50 -2.84 56.26
CA THR A 725 -58.27 -3.32 55.61
C THR A 725 -57.02 -2.57 56.11
N TYR A 726 -57.20 -1.35 56.63
CA TYR A 726 -56.14 -0.41 56.98
C TYR A 726 -56.38 0.25 58.35
N ALA A 727 -55.39 0.19 59.24
CA ALA A 727 -55.48 0.80 60.57
C ALA A 727 -55.64 2.34 60.49
N GLY A 728 -56.27 2.98 61.48
CA GLY A 728 -56.40 4.44 61.53
C GLY A 728 -55.07 5.10 61.91
N SER A 729 -54.81 6.30 61.38
CA SER A 729 -53.61 7.05 61.71
C SER A 729 -53.81 8.55 61.52
N ASN A 730 -53.00 9.33 62.21
CA ASN A 730 -52.91 10.77 62.00
C ASN A 730 -51.45 11.14 61.72
N GLY A 731 -51.29 12.28 61.09
CA GLY A 731 -50.00 12.90 60.92
C GLY A 731 -50.13 14.35 61.32
N THR A 732 -49.14 14.81 62.08
CA THR A 732 -48.89 16.24 62.20
C THR A 732 -47.66 16.57 61.40
N ALA A 733 -47.64 17.73 60.80
CA ALA A 733 -46.44 18.27 60.20
C ALA A 733 -46.36 19.76 60.44
N ASN A 734 -45.23 20.34 60.06
CA ASN A 734 -45.02 21.77 60.15
C ASN A 734 -45.28 22.40 58.79
N LEU A 735 -46.19 23.37 58.74
CA LEU A 735 -46.15 24.44 57.75
C LEU A 735 -45.03 25.40 58.19
N THR A 736 -43.83 25.20 57.67
CA THR A 736 -42.72 26.12 57.90
C THR A 736 -42.79 27.20 56.84
N VAL A 737 -43.18 28.40 57.21
CA VAL A 737 -43.09 29.53 56.30
C VAL A 737 -41.63 30.00 56.30
N ALA A 738 -40.83 29.57 55.31
CA ALA A 738 -39.38 29.76 55.24
C ALA A 738 -38.94 30.79 54.19
N THR A 739 -37.62 30.98 54.06
CA THR A 739 -36.97 31.73 52.98
C THR A 739 -36.89 30.88 51.70
N ASN A 740 -37.14 31.50 50.54
CA ASN A 740 -37.24 30.82 49.24
C ASN A 740 -35.88 30.24 48.77
N ILE A 741 -35.74 28.90 48.67
CA ILE A 741 -34.52 28.18 48.23
C ILE A 741 -34.79 27.32 46.97
N ALA A 742 -33.91 27.39 45.96
CA ALA A 742 -34.00 26.60 44.72
C ALA A 742 -32.63 26.00 44.36
N ASP A 743 -32.57 24.87 43.66
CA ASP A 743 -31.33 24.16 43.25
C ASP A 743 -31.38 23.97 41.74
N VAL A 744 -30.52 24.66 41.01
CA VAL A 744 -30.56 24.68 39.54
C VAL A 744 -29.34 23.98 38.99
N GLN A 745 -29.52 22.73 38.58
CA GLN A 745 -28.50 21.93 37.92
C GLN A 745 -28.37 22.30 36.44
N VAL A 746 -27.13 22.40 35.96
CA VAL A 746 -26.80 22.56 34.55
C VAL A 746 -26.10 21.30 34.03
N THR A 747 -26.52 20.80 32.87
CA THR A 747 -25.74 19.84 32.08
C THR A 747 -25.44 20.44 30.71
N ASN A 748 -24.30 20.07 30.13
CA ASN A 748 -23.83 20.54 28.84
C ASN A 748 -23.13 19.39 28.13
N THR A 749 -23.62 19.02 26.96
CA THR A 749 -23.06 17.94 26.12
C THR A 749 -22.85 18.44 24.70
N VAL A 750 -22.00 17.77 23.93
CA VAL A 750 -21.77 18.08 22.51
C VAL A 750 -22.02 16.84 21.66
N SER A 751 -22.60 17.04 20.47
CA SER A 751 -22.95 15.96 19.53
C SER A 751 -21.73 15.17 19.02
N ASN A 752 -20.58 15.82 18.92
CA ASN A 752 -19.32 15.20 18.50
C ASN A 752 -18.16 15.82 19.29
N THR A 753 -17.42 15.01 20.05
CA THR A 753 -16.24 15.45 20.82
C THR A 753 -14.98 15.53 19.96
N LYS A 754 -14.98 14.96 18.75
CA LYS A 754 -13.88 15.01 17.77
C LYS A 754 -14.39 15.40 16.37
N PRO A 755 -14.96 16.59 16.19
CA PRO A 755 -15.39 17.07 14.88
C PRO A 755 -14.20 17.32 13.96
N HIS A 756 -14.34 17.02 12.67
CA HIS A 756 -13.40 17.43 11.64
C HIS A 756 -13.47 18.94 11.39
N TYR A 757 -12.51 19.47 10.63
CA TYR A 757 -12.50 20.89 10.34
C TYR A 757 -13.74 21.26 9.50
N LYS A 758 -14.44 22.32 9.91
CA LYS A 758 -15.74 22.78 9.33
C LYS A 758 -16.94 21.89 9.62
N ASP A 759 -16.81 20.83 10.42
CA ASP A 759 -17.96 20.07 10.88
C ASP A 759 -18.91 20.95 11.71
N THR A 760 -20.21 20.69 11.54
CA THR A 760 -21.25 21.26 12.37
C THR A 760 -21.43 20.42 13.63
N ILE A 761 -21.38 21.07 14.78
CA ILE A 761 -21.62 20.47 16.10
C ILE A 761 -22.81 21.14 16.77
N THR A 762 -23.44 20.41 17.69
CA THR A 762 -24.53 20.94 18.52
C THR A 762 -24.18 20.77 19.98
N TYR A 763 -24.11 21.88 20.71
CA TYR A 763 -24.10 21.86 22.18
C TYR A 763 -25.54 21.78 22.67
N THR A 764 -25.79 20.91 23.65
CA THR A 764 -27.10 20.75 24.29
C THR A 764 -26.95 21.10 25.76
N VAL A 765 -27.55 22.22 26.16
CA VAL A 765 -27.52 22.72 27.53
C VAL A 765 -28.88 22.47 28.16
N THR A 766 -28.92 21.67 29.23
CA THR A 766 -30.16 21.40 29.97
C THR A 766 -30.05 21.99 31.36
N VAL A 767 -31.04 22.78 31.74
CA VAL A 767 -31.13 23.45 33.03
C VAL A 767 -32.33 22.92 33.76
N THR A 768 -32.13 22.30 34.92
CA THR A 768 -33.21 21.68 35.71
C THR A 768 -33.22 22.25 37.11
N ASN A 769 -34.39 22.72 37.56
CA ASN A 769 -34.56 23.09 38.96
C ASN A 769 -34.89 21.85 39.79
N ASN A 770 -33.87 21.23 40.38
CA ASN A 770 -34.01 20.10 41.32
C ASN A 770 -34.47 20.54 42.72
N GLY A 771 -34.48 21.86 42.99
CA GLY A 771 -34.86 22.43 44.27
C GLY A 771 -36.37 22.42 44.53
N PRO A 772 -36.77 22.57 45.80
CA PRO A 772 -38.18 22.47 46.20
C PRO A 772 -39.04 23.69 45.84
N CYS A 773 -38.44 24.80 45.39
CA CYS A 773 -39.14 26.06 45.14
C CYS A 773 -38.85 26.59 43.74
N PRO A 774 -39.74 27.43 43.17
CA PRO A 774 -39.48 28.05 41.88
C PRO A 774 -38.19 28.88 41.89
N ALA A 775 -37.28 28.57 40.99
CA ALA A 775 -36.12 29.41 40.71
C ALA A 775 -36.59 30.60 39.89
N LEU A 776 -36.40 31.81 40.42
CA LEU A 776 -36.85 33.04 39.78
C LEU A 776 -35.70 33.67 39.00
N ASN A 777 -36.00 34.26 37.84
CA ASN A 777 -35.03 34.97 36.99
C ASN A 777 -33.79 34.12 36.61
N VAL A 778 -34.00 32.84 36.32
CA VAL A 778 -32.93 31.92 35.89
C VAL A 778 -32.33 32.41 34.58
N ALA A 779 -31.01 32.56 34.58
CA ALA A 779 -30.21 32.90 33.42
C ALA A 779 -28.90 32.10 33.44
N ILE A 780 -28.50 31.57 32.28
CA ILE A 780 -27.25 30.81 32.09
C ILE A 780 -26.25 31.66 31.32
N THR A 781 -25.00 31.64 31.76
CA THR A 781 -23.87 32.20 30.99
C THR A 781 -23.25 31.09 30.15
N GLU A 782 -23.30 31.25 28.83
CA GLU A 782 -22.65 30.38 27.83
C GLU A 782 -21.27 30.92 27.45
N GLY A 783 -20.25 30.09 27.67
CA GLY A 783 -18.85 30.38 27.39
C GLY A 783 -18.39 29.93 26.00
N LEU A 784 -19.14 30.27 24.93
CA LEU A 784 -18.74 29.92 23.56
C LEU A 784 -17.43 30.61 23.19
N ASN A 785 -16.40 29.84 22.86
CA ASN A 785 -15.11 30.37 22.45
C ASN A 785 -15.05 30.60 20.93
N ASN A 786 -15.42 31.81 20.52
CA ASN A 786 -15.48 32.20 19.10
C ASN A 786 -14.14 32.20 18.36
N SER A 787 -13.02 31.96 19.04
CA SER A 787 -11.69 31.77 18.41
C SER A 787 -11.49 30.37 17.83
N TYR A 788 -12.29 29.39 18.27
CA TYR A 788 -12.17 27.98 17.85
C TYR A 788 -13.44 27.43 17.19
N ILE A 789 -14.60 28.01 17.52
CA ILE A 789 -15.90 27.68 16.93
C ILE A 789 -16.55 28.93 16.34
N THR A 790 -17.49 28.75 15.41
CA THR A 790 -18.36 29.83 14.95
C THR A 790 -19.81 29.46 15.17
N TYR A 791 -20.50 30.28 15.95
CA TYR A 791 -21.94 30.16 16.17
C TYR A 791 -22.71 30.25 14.84
N VAL A 792 -23.69 29.36 14.67
CA VAL A 792 -24.58 29.32 13.49
C VAL A 792 -26.00 29.72 13.88
N SER A 793 -26.58 29.03 14.86
CA SER A 793 -27.97 29.24 15.29
C SER A 793 -28.21 28.65 16.66
N ASP A 794 -29.32 29.04 17.29
CA ASP A 794 -29.88 28.38 18.45
C ASP A 794 -31.41 28.32 18.37
N ASP A 795 -32.03 27.49 19.22
CA ASP A 795 -33.48 27.31 19.29
C ASP A 795 -34.16 28.14 20.39
N SER A 796 -33.46 29.10 21.01
CA SER A 796 -33.96 29.91 22.13
C SER A 796 -35.04 30.93 21.76
N GLN A 797 -35.35 31.09 20.46
CA GLN A 797 -36.30 32.10 19.95
C GLN A 797 -35.94 33.53 20.38
N GLY A 798 -34.64 33.84 20.49
CA GLY A 798 -34.12 35.15 20.86
C GLY A 798 -33.89 35.35 22.37
N ALA A 799 -34.02 34.30 23.17
CA ALA A 799 -33.74 34.34 24.60
C ALA A 799 -32.24 34.24 24.96
N LEU A 800 -31.39 33.74 24.03
CA LEU A 800 -29.93 33.78 24.11
C LEU A 800 -29.40 35.10 23.53
N ASN A 801 -28.73 35.90 24.36
CA ASN A 801 -28.06 37.11 23.92
C ASN A 801 -26.57 36.85 23.63
N LEU A 802 -26.21 36.77 22.36
CA LEU A 802 -24.84 36.46 21.93
C LEU A 802 -23.80 37.54 22.27
N SER A 803 -24.21 38.77 22.56
CA SER A 803 -23.27 39.86 22.91
C SER A 803 -22.67 39.70 24.30
N ASN A 804 -23.36 39.00 25.20
CA ASN A 804 -22.92 38.74 26.58
C ASN A 804 -22.98 37.25 26.98
N GLY A 805 -23.43 36.37 26.07
CA GLY A 805 -23.54 34.93 26.29
C GLY A 805 -24.67 34.52 27.23
N ILE A 806 -25.64 35.40 27.51
CA ILE A 806 -26.68 35.11 28.53
C ILE A 806 -27.92 34.51 27.88
N TRP A 807 -28.29 33.30 28.28
CA TRP A 807 -29.58 32.67 27.97
C TRP A 807 -30.58 32.90 29.10
N THR A 808 -31.66 33.64 28.82
CA THR A 808 -32.69 33.98 29.81
C THR A 808 -33.85 32.98 29.78
N ILE A 809 -34.09 32.27 30.88
CA ILE A 809 -35.15 31.26 30.99
C ILE A 809 -36.37 31.81 31.74
N GLY A 810 -36.16 32.69 32.73
CA GLY A 810 -37.23 33.25 33.54
C GLY A 810 -37.51 32.42 34.79
N THR A 811 -38.75 31.99 35.01
CA THR A 811 -39.10 31.19 36.20
C THR A 811 -39.12 29.70 35.87
N LEU A 812 -38.30 28.91 36.55
CA LEU A 812 -38.34 27.44 36.50
C LEU A 812 -39.02 26.89 37.76
N ALA A 813 -40.20 26.27 37.62
CA ALA A 813 -40.84 25.57 38.73
C ALA A 813 -40.02 24.35 39.17
N SER A 814 -40.28 23.83 40.37
CA SER A 814 -39.61 22.62 40.87
C SER A 814 -39.82 21.44 39.90
N GLY A 815 -38.72 20.78 39.52
CA GLY A 815 -38.67 19.66 38.58
C GLY A 815 -38.82 20.04 37.09
N GLN A 816 -39.00 21.33 36.75
CA GLN A 816 -39.01 21.77 35.35
C GLN A 816 -37.59 21.85 34.80
N SER A 817 -37.47 21.54 33.51
CA SER A 817 -36.25 21.71 32.73
C SER A 817 -36.48 22.66 31.56
N ALA A 818 -35.45 23.43 31.23
CA ALA A 818 -35.32 24.12 29.95
C ALA A 818 -34.13 23.52 29.19
N VAL A 819 -34.24 23.43 27.87
CA VAL A 819 -33.19 22.91 26.99
C VAL A 819 -32.86 23.97 25.94
N LEU A 820 -31.57 24.17 25.69
CA LEU A 820 -31.03 25.01 24.63
C LEU A 820 -30.13 24.17 23.73
N HIS A 821 -30.37 24.22 22.43
CA HIS A 821 -29.49 23.66 21.41
C HIS A 821 -28.74 24.79 20.71
N ILE A 822 -27.41 24.78 20.78
CA ILE A 822 -26.54 25.75 20.11
C ILE A 822 -25.81 25.02 18.99
N VAL A 823 -26.06 25.43 17.75
CA VAL A 823 -25.37 24.92 16.56
C VAL A 823 -24.15 25.80 16.28
N ALA A 824 -22.98 25.17 16.14
CA ALA A 824 -21.72 25.84 15.84
C ALA A 824 -20.89 25.04 14.83
N ILE A 825 -19.93 25.71 14.17
CA ILE A 825 -18.97 25.09 13.25
C ILE A 825 -17.59 25.06 13.91
N ALA A 826 -16.93 23.90 13.89
CA ALA A 826 -15.54 23.75 14.34
C ALA A 826 -14.58 24.41 13.33
N ASN A 827 -13.93 25.51 13.73
CA ASN A 827 -13.26 26.42 12.78
C ASN A 827 -11.74 26.52 12.93
N THR A 828 -11.14 25.76 13.84
CA THR A 828 -9.69 25.78 14.05
C THR A 828 -9.16 24.35 14.21
N PRO A 829 -8.42 23.80 13.24
CA PRO A 829 -7.88 22.44 13.30
C PRO A 829 -6.73 22.34 14.31
N ASN A 830 -6.42 21.13 14.75
CA ASN A 830 -5.38 20.86 15.76
C ASN A 830 -5.55 21.68 17.05
N THR A 831 -6.81 21.86 17.50
CA THR A 831 -7.11 22.59 18.74
C THR A 831 -8.16 21.86 19.56
N SER A 832 -8.17 22.16 20.86
CA SER A 832 -9.24 21.75 21.76
C SER A 832 -9.87 22.99 22.37
N THR A 833 -11.20 23.01 22.45
CA THR A 833 -11.93 24.10 23.09
C THR A 833 -13.03 23.56 23.99
N ILE A 834 -13.32 24.31 25.04
CA ILE A 834 -14.25 23.95 26.11
C ILE A 834 -15.39 24.95 26.07
N ASN A 835 -16.62 24.48 25.86
CA ASN A 835 -17.82 25.25 26.17
C ASN A 835 -18.18 25.06 27.64
N THR A 836 -18.50 26.14 28.34
CA THR A 836 -18.86 26.12 29.76
C THR A 836 -20.22 26.79 29.92
N ALA A 837 -21.19 26.08 30.50
CA ALA A 837 -22.52 26.61 30.78
C ALA A 837 -22.67 26.79 32.30
N THR A 838 -22.84 28.03 32.75
CA THR A 838 -22.82 28.36 34.20
C THR A 838 -24.06 29.11 34.63
N TYR A 839 -24.71 28.62 35.68
CA TYR A 839 -25.75 29.32 36.42
C TYR A 839 -25.15 30.11 37.58
N THR A 840 -25.52 31.40 37.70
CA THR A 840 -25.23 32.21 38.90
C THR A 840 -26.52 32.41 39.70
N PRO A 841 -26.62 31.87 40.93
CA PRO A 841 -27.85 31.92 41.71
C PRO A 841 -28.33 33.34 42.07
N VAL A 842 -29.61 33.62 41.82
CA VAL A 842 -30.29 34.86 42.25
C VAL A 842 -31.17 34.61 43.49
N THR A 843 -31.71 33.40 43.61
CA THR A 843 -32.28 32.84 44.84
C THR A 843 -31.25 31.94 45.51
N SER A 844 -31.32 31.76 46.85
CA SER A 844 -30.35 30.92 47.57
C SER A 844 -30.33 29.50 47.01
N ASP A 845 -29.17 29.09 46.50
CA ASP A 845 -28.91 27.76 45.95
C ASP A 845 -27.90 27.00 46.82
N PRO A 846 -28.32 25.93 47.52
CA PRO A 846 -27.47 25.20 48.43
C PRO A 846 -26.49 24.23 47.74
N TYR A 847 -26.60 23.98 46.43
CA TYR A 847 -25.83 22.96 45.72
C TYR A 847 -24.96 23.54 44.60
N SER A 848 -24.17 24.57 44.90
CA SER A 848 -23.36 25.29 43.89
C SER A 848 -22.41 24.44 43.02
N THR A 849 -22.13 23.17 43.37
CA THR A 849 -21.28 22.26 42.58
C THR A 849 -21.94 21.75 41.29
N ASN A 850 -23.27 21.77 41.17
CA ASN A 850 -23.99 21.32 39.97
C ASN A 850 -24.43 22.47 39.05
N ASN A 851 -24.06 23.72 39.41
CA ASN A 851 -24.44 24.94 38.70
C ASN A 851 -23.56 25.21 37.47
N ASN A 852 -22.62 24.33 37.16
CA ASN A 852 -21.72 24.48 36.03
C ASN A 852 -21.39 23.12 35.41
N GLN A 853 -21.37 23.05 34.08
CA GLN A 853 -20.90 21.88 33.34
C GLN A 853 -20.15 22.32 32.08
N THR A 854 -19.12 21.54 31.72
CA THR A 854 -18.31 21.76 30.53
C THR A 854 -18.55 20.69 29.46
N ALA A 855 -18.41 21.08 28.20
CA ALA A 855 -18.37 20.20 27.05
C ALA A 855 -17.15 20.54 26.18
N THR A 856 -16.29 19.55 25.94
CA THR A 856 -15.02 19.75 25.21
C THR A 856 -15.10 19.13 23.82
N ILE A 857 -14.60 19.84 22.82
CA ILE A 857 -14.29 19.30 21.50
C ILE A 857 -12.78 19.33 21.25
N THR A 858 -12.29 18.39 20.46
CA THR A 858 -10.91 18.36 19.96
C THR A 858 -10.92 18.14 18.45
N VAL A 859 -10.55 19.17 17.69
CA VAL A 859 -10.48 19.12 16.24
C VAL A 859 -9.12 18.55 15.84
N PRO A 860 -9.03 17.42 15.11
CA PRO A 860 -7.76 16.85 14.67
C PRO A 860 -7.05 17.76 13.64
N PRO A 861 -5.78 17.50 13.32
CA PRO A 861 -5.12 18.09 12.16
C PRO A 861 -5.87 17.75 10.85
N LEU A 862 -5.78 18.62 9.85
CA LEU A 862 -6.40 18.40 8.54
C LEU A 862 -5.86 17.12 7.87
N SER A 863 -6.77 16.27 7.40
CA SER A 863 -6.45 15.06 6.65
C SER A 863 -7.39 14.85 5.45
N ALA A 864 -6.80 14.75 4.26
CA ALA A 864 -7.52 14.49 3.01
C ALA A 864 -6.84 13.35 2.25
N ASP A 865 -7.61 12.35 1.84
CA ASP A 865 -7.17 11.16 1.08
C ASP A 865 -7.51 11.40 -0.39
N ILE A 866 -6.51 11.61 -1.24
CA ILE A 866 -6.72 11.92 -2.66
C ILE A 866 -6.43 10.71 -3.52
N GLN A 867 -7.49 10.01 -3.92
CA GLN A 867 -7.41 8.93 -4.87
C GLN A 867 -7.31 9.46 -6.30
N VAL A 868 -6.32 8.96 -7.05
CA VAL A 868 -6.15 9.21 -8.49
C VAL A 868 -6.48 7.94 -9.26
N ASN A 869 -7.41 8.06 -10.22
CA ASN A 869 -7.69 7.02 -11.20
C ASN A 869 -7.33 7.56 -12.59
N ASN A 870 -6.63 6.77 -13.39
CA ASN A 870 -6.26 7.09 -14.76
C ASN A 870 -6.69 5.93 -15.67
N SER A 871 -7.26 6.26 -16.81
CA SER A 871 -7.77 5.29 -17.79
C SER A 871 -7.64 5.84 -19.20
N VAL A 872 -7.78 4.97 -20.20
CA VAL A 872 -7.66 5.34 -21.60
C VAL A 872 -8.77 4.67 -22.41
N SER A 873 -9.31 5.38 -23.40
CA SER A 873 -10.43 4.91 -24.22
C SER A 873 -10.10 3.69 -25.08
N ASN A 874 -8.82 3.47 -25.41
CA ASN A 874 -8.34 2.31 -26.15
C ASN A 874 -6.90 1.99 -25.72
N THR A 875 -6.67 0.79 -25.19
CA THR A 875 -5.32 0.33 -24.80
C THR A 875 -4.51 -0.22 -25.97
N ASN A 876 -5.13 -0.46 -27.13
CA ASN A 876 -4.48 -0.92 -28.36
C ASN A 876 -4.88 -0.06 -29.58
N PRO A 877 -4.59 1.26 -29.57
CA PRO A 877 -4.89 2.13 -30.70
C PRO A 877 -4.03 1.79 -31.91
N LYS A 878 -4.59 1.91 -33.12
CA LYS A 878 -3.80 1.88 -34.34
C LYS A 878 -2.97 3.17 -34.46
N TYR A 879 -1.95 3.12 -35.31
CA TYR A 879 -1.20 4.31 -35.66
C TYR A 879 -2.13 5.42 -36.18
N ASN A 880 -1.94 6.65 -35.68
CA ASN A 880 -2.79 7.82 -35.90
C ASN A 880 -4.20 7.81 -35.28
N ASP A 881 -4.59 6.77 -34.54
CA ASP A 881 -5.85 6.81 -33.80
C ASP A 881 -5.80 7.92 -32.74
N VAL A 882 -6.95 8.56 -32.55
CA VAL A 882 -7.19 9.51 -31.46
C VAL A 882 -7.75 8.76 -30.28
N ILE A 883 -7.10 8.91 -29.12
CA ILE A 883 -7.49 8.31 -27.85
C ILE A 883 -7.74 9.41 -26.82
N THR A 884 -8.51 9.08 -25.80
CA THR A 884 -8.77 9.97 -24.66
C THR A 884 -8.25 9.32 -23.39
N PHE A 885 -7.39 10.03 -22.67
CA PHE A 885 -7.04 9.71 -21.28
C PHE A 885 -8.04 10.39 -20.36
N THR A 886 -8.57 9.64 -19.39
CA THR A 886 -9.51 10.16 -18.39
C THR A 886 -8.89 9.99 -17.01
N VAL A 887 -8.49 11.12 -16.42
CA VAL A 887 -7.96 11.20 -15.06
C VAL A 887 -9.08 11.66 -14.13
N THR A 888 -9.43 10.87 -13.12
CA THR A 888 -10.41 11.22 -12.09
C THR A 888 -9.73 11.27 -10.73
N VAL A 889 -9.89 12.39 -10.03
CA VAL A 889 -9.31 12.64 -8.72
C VAL A 889 -10.44 12.76 -7.72
N THR A 890 -10.43 11.97 -6.66
CA THR A 890 -11.49 11.96 -5.63
C THR A 890 -10.90 12.18 -4.26
N ASN A 891 -11.51 13.05 -3.47
CA ASN A 891 -11.16 13.19 -2.06
C ASN A 891 -12.00 12.22 -1.21
N ASN A 892 -11.42 11.06 -0.87
CA ASN A 892 -12.02 10.06 0.02
C ASN A 892 -11.83 10.41 1.51
N GLY A 893 -11.07 11.46 1.81
CA GLY A 893 -10.78 11.89 3.17
C GLY A 893 -11.90 12.73 3.78
N PRO A 894 -11.89 12.88 5.11
CA PRO A 894 -12.93 13.62 5.82
C PRO A 894 -12.83 15.14 5.64
N ASP A 895 -11.63 15.70 5.45
CA ASP A 895 -11.44 17.15 5.31
C ASP A 895 -11.35 17.60 3.84
N THR A 896 -11.70 18.87 3.57
CA THR A 896 -11.53 19.48 2.25
C THR A 896 -10.04 19.64 1.89
N ALA A 897 -9.62 19.07 0.76
CA ALA A 897 -8.28 19.25 0.24
C ALA A 897 -8.11 20.62 -0.43
N GLN A 898 -6.96 21.26 -0.20
CA GLN A 898 -6.62 22.58 -0.72
C GLN A 898 -5.44 22.46 -1.68
N ASN A 899 -5.41 23.30 -2.71
CA ASN A 899 -4.34 23.35 -3.71
C ASN A 899 -4.04 21.98 -4.37
N VAL A 900 -5.08 21.18 -4.60
CA VAL A 900 -4.94 19.87 -5.28
C VAL A 900 -4.42 20.11 -6.70
N ALA A 901 -3.31 19.46 -7.01
CA ALA A 901 -2.68 19.49 -8.33
C ALA A 901 -2.16 18.08 -8.69
N ILE A 902 -2.39 17.66 -9.93
CA ILE A 902 -1.96 16.36 -10.46
C ILE A 902 -0.85 16.57 -11.48
N SER A 903 0.20 15.79 -11.36
CA SER A 903 1.21 15.63 -12.41
C SER A 903 0.71 14.60 -13.42
N GLU A 904 0.46 15.04 -14.64
CA GLU A 904 -0.08 14.29 -15.77
C GLU A 904 0.65 14.73 -17.05
N TRP A 905 1.67 13.95 -17.45
CA TRP A 905 2.58 14.33 -18.53
C TRP A 905 2.41 13.48 -19.79
N LEU A 906 1.87 14.09 -20.85
CA LEU A 906 1.60 13.38 -22.11
C LEU A 906 2.66 13.59 -23.21
N SER A 907 3.51 14.62 -23.12
CA SER A 907 4.44 14.94 -24.20
C SER A 907 5.78 14.19 -24.06
N ASN A 908 5.82 12.96 -24.59
CA ASN A 908 7.04 12.14 -24.70
C ASN A 908 7.49 11.89 -26.16
N GLY A 909 6.82 12.48 -27.15
CA GLY A 909 7.08 12.30 -28.58
C GLY A 909 6.30 11.14 -29.23
N ASN A 910 5.82 10.17 -28.44
CA ASN A 910 5.03 9.03 -28.93
C ASN A 910 3.52 9.28 -28.94
N ILE A 911 3.07 10.24 -28.14
CA ILE A 911 1.70 10.77 -28.14
C ILE A 911 1.75 12.25 -28.49
N ALA A 912 0.87 12.66 -29.41
CA ALA A 912 0.68 14.06 -29.76
C ALA A 912 -0.60 14.60 -29.08
N TYR A 913 -0.45 15.57 -28.18
CA TYR A 913 -1.59 16.26 -27.56
C TYR A 913 -2.46 16.96 -28.63
N ILE A 914 -3.79 16.86 -28.50
CA ILE A 914 -4.76 17.55 -29.36
C ILE A 914 -5.52 18.62 -28.57
N SER A 915 -6.16 18.23 -27.47
CA SER A 915 -6.99 19.12 -26.65
C SER A 915 -7.25 18.50 -25.27
N ASP A 916 -7.70 19.31 -24.32
CA ASP A 916 -8.26 18.87 -23.04
C ASP A 916 -9.49 19.70 -22.66
N ASP A 917 -10.25 19.22 -21.67
CA ASP A 917 -11.45 19.89 -21.16
C ASP A 917 -11.21 20.72 -19.88
N SER A 918 -9.94 20.95 -19.50
CA SER A 918 -9.57 21.66 -18.25
C SER A 918 -9.86 23.16 -18.26
N GLN A 919 -10.29 23.72 -19.39
CA GLN A 919 -10.47 25.18 -19.58
C GLN A 919 -9.21 25.99 -19.25
N GLY A 920 -8.03 25.43 -19.51
CA GLY A 920 -6.73 26.07 -19.27
C GLY A 920 -6.11 25.78 -17.90
N ALA A 921 -6.70 24.90 -17.10
CA ALA A 921 -6.16 24.50 -15.80
C ALA A 921 -5.02 23.46 -15.91
N LEU A 922 -4.90 22.77 -17.04
CA LEU A 922 -3.75 21.93 -17.39
C LEU A 922 -2.65 22.77 -18.04
N ASN A 923 -1.49 22.83 -17.40
CA ASN A 923 -0.32 23.49 -17.96
C ASN A 923 0.56 22.48 -18.73
N LEU A 924 0.50 22.54 -20.06
CA LEU A 924 1.23 21.62 -20.95
C LEU A 924 2.76 21.75 -20.90
N SER A 925 3.29 22.87 -20.41
CA SER A 925 4.75 23.06 -20.28
C SER A 925 5.36 22.30 -19.10
N ASN A 926 4.55 21.99 -18.09
CA ASN A 926 5.01 21.28 -16.89
C ASN A 926 4.15 20.07 -16.51
N GLY A 927 3.09 19.76 -17.27
CA GLY A 927 2.20 18.62 -17.03
C GLY A 927 1.35 18.74 -15.76
N ILE A 928 1.19 19.94 -15.19
CA ILE A 928 0.43 20.12 -13.95
C ILE A 928 -1.01 20.50 -14.27
N TRP A 929 -1.95 19.66 -13.83
CA TRP A 929 -3.38 19.97 -13.80
C TRP A 929 -3.77 20.54 -12.42
N THR A 930 -4.18 21.80 -12.39
CA THR A 930 -4.57 22.49 -11.14
C THR A 930 -6.07 22.36 -10.90
N ILE A 931 -6.47 21.67 -9.84
CA ILE A 931 -7.88 21.50 -9.45
C ILE A 931 -8.29 22.58 -8.43
N GLY A 932 -7.37 22.95 -7.52
CA GLY A 932 -7.65 23.91 -6.46
C GLY A 932 -8.25 23.22 -5.24
N THR A 933 -9.51 23.51 -4.91
CA THR A 933 -10.16 22.97 -3.70
C THR A 933 -11.05 21.77 -4.02
N LEU A 934 -10.92 20.67 -3.28
CA LEU A 934 -11.74 19.48 -3.45
C LEU A 934 -12.35 19.05 -2.12
N ALA A 935 -13.67 19.26 -1.96
CA ALA A 935 -14.39 18.88 -0.74
C ALA A 935 -14.46 17.36 -0.56
N SER A 936 -14.71 16.89 0.67
CA SER A 936 -14.87 15.46 0.97
C SER A 936 -15.96 14.84 0.08
N GLY A 937 -15.65 13.69 -0.52
CA GLY A 937 -16.51 12.95 -1.45
C GLY A 937 -16.67 13.59 -2.84
N GLN A 938 -16.06 14.74 -3.12
CA GLN A 938 -16.07 15.34 -4.46
C GLN A 938 -14.99 14.72 -5.34
N SER A 939 -15.28 14.71 -6.65
CA SER A 939 -14.33 14.30 -7.69
C SER A 939 -14.16 15.41 -8.73
N ALA A 940 -12.96 15.51 -9.28
CA ALA A 940 -12.66 16.27 -10.48
C ALA A 940 -12.23 15.30 -11.59
N THR A 941 -12.59 15.60 -12.83
CA THR A 941 -12.22 14.79 -14.00
C THR A 941 -11.54 15.65 -15.05
N LEU A 942 -10.47 15.11 -15.64
CA LEU A 942 -9.75 15.68 -16.78
C LEU A 942 -9.77 14.66 -17.92
N ASN A 943 -10.27 15.09 -19.08
CA ASN A 943 -10.19 14.32 -20.31
C ASN A 943 -9.16 14.97 -21.22
N ILE A 944 -8.14 14.19 -21.59
CA ILE A 944 -7.09 14.63 -22.50
C ILE A 944 -7.16 13.83 -23.79
N VAL A 945 -7.44 14.52 -24.88
CA VAL A 945 -7.51 13.96 -26.23
C VAL A 945 -6.13 14.03 -26.86
N ALA A 946 -5.63 12.89 -27.33
CA ALA A 946 -4.30 12.79 -27.91
C ALA A 946 -4.24 11.76 -29.03
N ARG A 947 -3.26 11.87 -29.92
CA ARG A 947 -3.05 10.97 -31.06
C ARG A 947 -1.86 10.05 -30.85
N ALA A 948 -2.04 8.76 -31.11
CA ALA A 948 -0.97 7.77 -31.17
C ALA A 948 -0.05 8.07 -32.37
N ASN A 949 1.13 8.60 -32.11
CA ASN A 949 2.01 9.17 -33.14
C ASN A 949 3.21 8.27 -33.50
N THR A 950 3.42 7.17 -32.78
CA THR A 950 4.52 6.23 -33.04
C THR A 950 3.99 4.80 -33.10
N PRO A 951 4.11 4.08 -34.23
CA PRO A 951 3.73 2.67 -34.31
C PRO A 951 4.78 1.77 -33.62
N ASN A 952 4.41 0.51 -33.37
CA ASN A 952 5.26 -0.50 -32.74
C ASN A 952 5.90 -0.02 -31.42
N THR A 953 5.08 0.55 -30.54
CA THR A 953 5.56 1.22 -29.32
C THR A 953 4.57 1.04 -28.18
N SER A 954 5.10 0.81 -26.98
CA SER A 954 4.34 0.82 -25.73
C SER A 954 4.52 2.17 -25.04
N ILE A 955 3.42 2.79 -24.64
CA ILE A 955 3.39 4.14 -24.05
C ILE A 955 2.75 4.01 -22.68
N ILE A 956 3.47 4.51 -21.68
CA ILE A 956 3.04 4.51 -20.28
C ILE A 956 2.62 5.93 -19.94
N ASN A 957 1.43 6.07 -19.37
CA ASN A 957 0.91 7.33 -18.86
C ASN A 957 0.59 7.19 -17.37
N THR A 958 1.11 8.08 -16.54
CA THR A 958 0.93 8.03 -15.08
C THR A 958 0.43 9.37 -14.57
N ALA A 959 -0.73 9.35 -13.91
CA ALA A 959 -1.27 10.48 -13.18
C ALA A 959 -0.82 10.36 -11.72
N THR A 960 -0.21 11.41 -11.15
CA THR A 960 0.32 11.38 -9.78
C THR A 960 -0.09 12.61 -8.98
N TYR A 961 -0.65 12.39 -7.79
CA TYR A 961 -0.84 13.39 -6.75
C TYR A 961 0.33 13.37 -5.77
N THR A 962 0.86 14.55 -5.43
CA THR A 962 1.81 14.72 -4.32
C THR A 962 1.09 15.41 -3.17
N PRO A 963 0.93 14.75 -2.00
CA PRO A 963 0.19 15.31 -0.86
C PRO A 963 0.69 16.67 -0.40
N VAL A 964 -0.24 17.64 -0.29
CA VAL A 964 0.00 18.97 0.30
C VAL A 964 -0.49 19.05 1.75
N THR A 965 -1.49 18.24 2.08
CA THR A 965 -2.01 17.98 3.43
C THR A 965 -1.80 16.50 3.77
N SER A 966 -1.91 16.10 5.04
CA SER A 966 -1.73 14.71 5.44
C SER A 966 -2.69 13.78 4.69
N ASP A 967 -2.14 12.88 3.90
CA ASP A 967 -2.86 11.88 3.14
C ASP A 967 -2.71 10.51 3.83
N PRO A 968 -3.81 9.93 4.38
CA PRO A 968 -3.75 8.69 5.14
C PRO A 968 -3.55 7.45 4.25
N ASN A 969 -3.70 7.57 2.92
CA ASN A 969 -3.58 6.44 2.01
C ASN A 969 -2.70 6.76 0.79
N SER A 970 -1.39 6.84 0.99
CA SER A 970 -0.45 7.12 -0.12
C SER A 970 -0.46 6.10 -1.27
N THR A 971 -1.10 4.94 -1.12
CA THR A 971 -1.13 3.88 -2.16
C THR A 971 -2.07 4.18 -3.32
N ASN A 972 -3.06 5.07 -3.15
CA ASN A 972 -4.03 5.42 -4.19
C ASN A 972 -3.72 6.78 -4.87
N ASN A 973 -2.58 7.39 -4.56
CA ASN A 973 -2.19 8.72 -5.04
C ASN A 973 -1.64 8.74 -6.46
N ASN A 974 -1.49 7.58 -7.10
CA ASN A 974 -1.08 7.49 -8.48
C ASN A 974 -1.81 6.33 -9.18
N GLN A 975 -1.99 6.48 -10.49
CA GLN A 975 -2.46 5.40 -11.34
C GLN A 975 -1.77 5.47 -12.70
N THR A 976 -1.33 4.31 -13.16
CA THR A 976 -0.63 4.15 -14.44
C THR A 976 -1.50 3.37 -15.42
N VAL A 977 -1.56 3.84 -16.66
CA VAL A 977 -2.15 3.12 -17.78
C VAL A 977 -1.13 2.96 -18.89
N THR A 978 -1.14 1.79 -19.54
CA THR A 978 -0.25 1.48 -20.66
C THR A 978 -1.09 1.26 -21.91
N ILE A 979 -0.65 1.85 -23.02
CA ILE A 979 -1.19 1.59 -24.36
C ILE A 979 -0.11 0.99 -25.25
N THR A 980 -0.50 0.09 -26.15
CA THR A 980 0.38 -0.53 -27.14
C THR A 980 -0.10 -0.16 -28.52
N VAL A 981 0.72 0.57 -29.28
CA VAL A 981 0.44 0.88 -30.69
C VAL A 981 1.07 -0.22 -31.55
N PRO A 982 0.29 -1.04 -32.27
CA PRO A 982 0.84 -2.08 -33.14
C PRO A 982 1.71 -1.51 -34.26
N ALA A 983 2.51 -2.36 -34.89
CA ALA A 983 3.18 -2.00 -36.14
C ALA A 983 2.13 -1.84 -37.26
N VAL A 984 2.36 -0.91 -38.19
CA VAL A 984 1.53 -0.78 -39.41
C VAL A 984 1.92 -1.92 -40.37
N THR A 985 0.94 -2.69 -40.82
CA THR A 985 1.15 -3.83 -41.73
C THR A 985 0.20 -3.80 -42.92
N ALA A 986 0.65 -4.25 -44.09
CA ALA A 986 -0.17 -4.35 -45.29
C ALA A 986 0.08 -5.66 -46.05
N ASP A 987 -0.63 -5.89 -47.14
CA ASP A 987 -0.40 -6.98 -48.10
C ASP A 987 -0.68 -6.37 -49.48
N ILE A 988 0.36 -5.99 -50.22
CA ILE A 988 0.19 -5.34 -51.52
C ILE A 988 0.41 -6.37 -52.64
N GLN A 989 -0.70 -6.93 -53.11
CA GLN A 989 -0.70 -7.84 -54.23
C GLN A 989 -0.54 -7.10 -55.56
N VAL A 990 0.33 -7.63 -56.41
CA VAL A 990 0.50 -7.21 -57.81
C VAL A 990 -0.02 -8.32 -58.72
N ASN A 991 -0.90 -7.95 -59.65
CA ASN A 991 -1.32 -8.81 -60.77
C ASN A 991 -0.95 -8.12 -62.09
N ASN A 992 -0.42 -8.89 -63.04
CA ASN A 992 -0.05 -8.44 -64.37
C ASN A 992 -0.55 -9.45 -65.40
N SER A 993 -1.16 -8.96 -66.48
CA SER A 993 -1.69 -9.78 -67.57
C SER A 993 -1.51 -9.06 -68.90
N VAL A 994 -1.57 -9.81 -70.01
CA VAL A 994 -1.46 -9.25 -71.35
C VAL A 994 -2.64 -9.72 -72.22
N SER A 995 -3.10 -8.85 -73.12
CA SER A 995 -4.22 -9.15 -74.03
C SER A 995 -3.94 -10.28 -75.02
N ASN A 996 -2.67 -10.54 -75.37
CA ASN A 996 -2.25 -11.63 -76.23
C ASN A 996 -0.84 -12.12 -75.85
N THR A 997 -0.71 -13.38 -75.45
CA THR A 997 0.58 -14.01 -75.11
C THR A 997 1.38 -14.47 -76.33
N ASN A 998 0.76 -14.50 -77.53
CA ASN A 998 1.36 -14.89 -78.79
C ASN A 998 1.08 -13.87 -79.92
N PRO A 999 1.53 -12.61 -79.76
CA PRO A 999 1.38 -11.60 -80.80
C PRO A 999 2.27 -11.90 -82.00
N ASN A 1000 1.78 -11.60 -83.20
CA ASN A 1000 2.63 -11.53 -84.38
C ASN A 1000 3.52 -10.29 -84.32
N TYR A 1001 4.61 -10.31 -85.07
CA TYR A 1001 5.42 -9.12 -85.29
C TYR A 1001 4.56 -7.91 -85.71
N ASN A 1002 4.75 -6.78 -85.01
CA ASN A 1002 3.99 -5.53 -85.11
C ASN A 1002 2.58 -5.52 -84.51
N ASP A 1003 2.10 -6.59 -83.88
CA ASP A 1003 0.84 -6.54 -83.16
C ASP A 1003 0.92 -5.57 -81.97
N VAL A 1004 -0.22 -4.91 -81.71
CA VAL A 1004 -0.43 -4.07 -80.54
C VAL A 1004 -1.04 -4.93 -79.44
N ILE A 1005 -0.41 -4.90 -78.28
CA ILE A 1005 -0.81 -5.62 -77.07
C ILE A 1005 -1.05 -4.64 -75.94
N THR A 1006 -1.88 -5.05 -74.97
CA THR A 1006 -2.17 -4.25 -73.78
C THR A 1006 -1.81 -5.06 -72.55
N PHE A 1007 -0.92 -4.51 -71.72
CA PHE A 1007 -0.66 -4.99 -70.37
C PHE A 1007 -1.70 -4.39 -69.42
N THR A 1008 -2.25 -5.22 -68.54
CA THR A 1008 -3.16 -4.78 -67.47
C THR A 1008 -2.52 -5.12 -66.13
N VAL A 1009 -2.08 -4.09 -65.43
CA VAL A 1009 -1.45 -4.17 -64.11
C VAL A 1009 -2.47 -3.77 -63.06
N THR A 1010 -2.74 -4.61 -62.07
CA THR A 1010 -3.61 -4.29 -60.94
C THR A 1010 -2.84 -4.47 -59.64
N VAL A 1011 -2.88 -3.45 -58.78
CA VAL A 1011 -2.22 -3.45 -57.47
C VAL A 1011 -3.28 -3.30 -56.40
N THR A 1012 -3.36 -4.24 -55.47
CA THR A 1012 -4.40 -4.31 -54.43
C THR A 1012 -3.79 -4.35 -53.05
N ASN A 1013 -4.32 -3.57 -52.10
CA ASN A 1013 -3.99 -3.73 -50.69
C ASN A 1013 -4.94 -4.74 -50.01
N ASN A 1014 -4.54 -6.00 -49.92
CA ASN A 1014 -5.26 -7.05 -49.19
C ASN A 1014 -5.03 -6.98 -47.66
N GLY A 1015 -4.12 -6.12 -47.21
CA GLY A 1015 -3.73 -6.02 -45.81
C GLY A 1015 -4.66 -5.14 -44.98
N PRO A 1016 -4.53 -5.18 -43.64
CA PRO A 1016 -5.48 -4.55 -42.73
C PRO A 1016 -5.31 -3.03 -42.59
N ASP A 1017 -4.14 -2.48 -42.93
CA ASP A 1017 -3.86 -1.05 -42.74
C ASP A 1017 -3.68 -0.29 -44.06
N THR A 1018 -3.97 1.00 -44.04
CA THR A 1018 -3.80 1.89 -45.19
C THR A 1018 -2.32 2.15 -45.44
N VAL A 1019 -1.89 2.06 -46.70
CA VAL A 1019 -0.51 2.33 -47.11
C VAL A 1019 -0.45 3.60 -47.92
N GLN A 1020 0.46 4.50 -47.57
CA GLN A 1020 0.74 5.71 -48.33
C GLN A 1020 1.97 5.51 -49.21
N ASN A 1021 2.08 6.31 -50.27
CA ASN A 1021 3.20 6.31 -51.22
C ASN A 1021 3.43 4.95 -51.90
N VAL A 1022 2.37 4.19 -52.16
CA VAL A 1022 2.43 2.96 -52.95
C VAL A 1022 2.89 3.30 -54.36
N ALA A 1023 3.93 2.62 -54.81
CA ALA A 1023 4.44 2.69 -56.17
C ALA A 1023 4.96 1.30 -56.58
N VAL A 1024 4.77 0.94 -57.84
CA VAL A 1024 5.25 -0.33 -58.40
C VAL A 1024 6.15 -0.08 -59.59
N SER A 1025 7.13 -0.95 -59.79
CA SER A 1025 8.03 -0.92 -60.94
C SER A 1025 7.45 -1.75 -62.07
N GLU A 1026 7.26 -1.14 -63.25
CA GLU A 1026 6.75 -1.70 -64.49
C GLU A 1026 7.61 -1.16 -65.65
N TRP A 1027 8.51 -2.01 -66.17
CA TRP A 1027 9.55 -1.59 -67.13
C TRP A 1027 9.34 -2.23 -68.50
N LEU A 1028 8.71 -1.48 -69.42
CA LEU A 1028 8.36 -1.99 -70.75
C LEU A 1028 9.46 -1.80 -71.82
N SER A 1029 10.40 -0.90 -71.60
CA SER A 1029 11.44 -0.58 -72.58
C SER A 1029 12.64 -1.51 -72.46
N ASN A 1030 12.59 -2.65 -73.18
CA ASN A 1030 13.67 -3.64 -73.27
C ASN A 1030 14.20 -3.87 -74.70
N GLY A 1031 13.82 -3.01 -75.66
CA GLY A 1031 14.19 -3.12 -77.08
C GLY A 1031 13.35 -4.13 -77.89
N ASN A 1032 12.55 -4.97 -77.23
CA ASN A 1032 11.68 -5.97 -77.89
C ASN A 1032 10.20 -5.57 -77.93
N ILE A 1033 9.81 -4.59 -77.12
CA ILE A 1033 8.49 -3.95 -77.12
C ILE A 1033 8.69 -2.43 -77.22
N THR A 1034 7.84 -1.77 -78.00
CA THR A 1034 7.77 -0.29 -78.08
C THR A 1034 6.52 0.20 -77.37
N TYR A 1035 6.67 1.03 -76.34
CA TYR A 1035 5.55 1.71 -75.66
C TYR A 1035 4.79 2.63 -76.63
N LEU A 1036 3.46 2.63 -76.57
CA LEU A 1036 2.60 3.53 -77.35
C LEU A 1036 1.86 4.54 -76.46
N SER A 1037 1.16 4.06 -75.43
CA SER A 1037 0.37 4.89 -74.52
C SER A 1037 0.02 4.14 -73.24
N ASP A 1038 -0.38 4.86 -72.19
CA ASP A 1038 -1.01 4.31 -70.97
C ASP A 1038 -2.15 5.21 -70.50
N ASP A 1039 -2.97 4.70 -69.57
CA ASP A 1039 -4.09 5.45 -68.97
C ASP A 1039 -3.78 6.06 -67.59
N SER A 1040 -2.51 6.09 -67.17
CA SER A 1040 -2.08 6.59 -65.84
C SER A 1040 -2.22 8.11 -65.66
N GLN A 1041 -2.57 8.86 -66.71
CA GLN A 1041 -2.60 10.32 -66.71
C GLN A 1041 -1.25 10.97 -66.29
N GLY A 1042 -0.13 10.31 -66.63
CA GLY A 1042 1.22 10.78 -66.32
C GLY A 1042 1.78 10.29 -64.97
N ALA A 1043 1.07 9.39 -64.27
CA ALA A 1043 1.57 8.78 -63.03
C ALA A 1043 2.59 7.64 -63.26
N LEU A 1044 2.63 7.07 -64.47
CA LEU A 1044 3.72 6.18 -64.92
C LEU A 1044 4.87 7.02 -65.48
N ASN A 1045 6.03 6.94 -64.83
CA ASN A 1045 7.24 7.60 -65.31
C ASN A 1045 8.06 6.66 -66.20
N LEU A 1046 8.00 6.88 -67.51
CA LEU A 1046 8.69 6.05 -68.50
C LEU A 1046 10.22 6.10 -68.44
N SER A 1047 10.83 7.09 -67.76
CA SER A 1047 12.29 7.18 -67.60
C SER A 1047 12.85 6.24 -66.53
N ASN A 1048 12.01 5.82 -65.58
CA ASN A 1048 12.40 4.95 -64.46
C ASN A 1048 11.40 3.80 -64.20
N GLY A 1049 10.41 3.61 -65.07
CA GLY A 1049 9.43 2.52 -64.97
C GLY A 1049 8.55 2.55 -63.72
N ILE A 1050 8.53 3.64 -62.94
CA ILE A 1050 7.75 3.69 -61.70
C ILE A 1050 6.34 4.19 -61.99
N TRP A 1051 5.34 3.38 -61.66
CA TRP A 1051 3.95 3.80 -61.56
C TRP A 1051 3.61 4.21 -60.12
N THR A 1052 3.31 5.50 -59.94
CA THR A 1052 2.96 6.05 -58.63
C THR A 1052 1.46 5.97 -58.41
N ILE A 1053 1.02 5.20 -57.40
CA ILE A 1053 -0.39 4.98 -57.07
C ILE A 1053 -0.84 5.93 -55.95
N GLY A 1054 0.05 6.22 -55.01
CA GLY A 1054 -0.26 7.09 -53.87
C GLY A 1054 -0.80 6.30 -52.68
N THR A 1055 -2.03 6.56 -52.25
CA THR A 1055 -2.61 5.90 -51.06
C THR A 1055 -3.53 4.76 -51.46
N LEU A 1056 -3.31 3.56 -50.89
CA LEU A 1056 -4.23 2.43 -50.99
C LEU A 1056 -4.77 2.07 -49.60
N THR A 1057 -6.08 2.27 -49.42
CA THR A 1057 -6.80 1.79 -48.24
C THR A 1057 -7.01 0.26 -48.29
N SER A 1058 -7.33 -0.37 -47.16
CA SER A 1058 -7.57 -1.82 -47.10
C SER A 1058 -8.68 -2.23 -48.08
N GLY A 1059 -8.41 -3.23 -48.91
CA GLY A 1059 -9.28 -3.73 -49.98
C GLY A 1059 -9.29 -2.90 -51.28
N GLN A 1060 -8.59 -1.77 -51.32
CA GLN A 1060 -8.56 -0.90 -52.51
C GLN A 1060 -7.58 -1.44 -53.56
N SER A 1061 -7.99 -1.35 -54.83
CA SER A 1061 -7.14 -1.64 -55.99
C SER A 1061 -6.93 -0.41 -56.86
N ALA A 1062 -5.77 -0.34 -57.50
CA ALA A 1062 -5.50 0.53 -58.64
C ALA A 1062 -5.19 -0.31 -59.87
N THR A 1063 -5.62 0.13 -61.05
CA THR A 1063 -5.36 -0.56 -62.33
C THR A 1063 -4.71 0.38 -63.33
N LEU A 1064 -3.74 -0.13 -64.08
CA LEU A 1064 -3.02 0.54 -65.16
C LEU A 1064 -3.09 -0.31 -66.42
N HIS A 1065 -3.49 0.30 -67.53
CA HIS A 1065 -3.44 -0.31 -68.86
C HIS A 1065 -2.32 0.32 -69.68
N ILE A 1066 -1.41 -0.50 -70.17
CA ILE A 1066 -0.29 -0.04 -71.00
C ILE A 1066 -0.36 -0.67 -72.37
N VAL A 1067 -0.48 0.17 -73.40
CA VAL A 1067 -0.55 -0.23 -74.80
C VAL A 1067 0.85 -0.18 -75.39
N ALA A 1068 1.29 -1.30 -75.96
CA ALA A 1068 2.62 -1.45 -76.50
C ALA A 1068 2.62 -2.30 -77.78
N LYS A 1069 3.66 -2.17 -78.59
CA LYS A 1069 3.82 -2.87 -79.87
C LYS A 1069 4.96 -3.88 -79.80
N ALA A 1070 4.73 -5.11 -80.23
CA ALA A 1070 5.78 -6.13 -80.30
C ALA A 1070 6.70 -5.90 -81.51
N THR A 1071 8.01 -5.66 -81.28
CA THR A 1071 8.94 -5.19 -82.33
C THR A 1071 10.13 -6.10 -82.62
N THR A 1072 10.22 -7.27 -81.98
CA THR A 1072 11.27 -8.27 -82.25
C THR A 1072 10.65 -9.63 -82.55
N ARG A 1073 11.08 -10.29 -83.64
CA ARG A 1073 10.59 -11.62 -84.05
C ARG A 1073 11.26 -12.75 -83.28
N ASN A 1074 10.55 -13.88 -83.15
CA ASN A 1074 11.06 -15.15 -82.61
C ASN A 1074 11.72 -15.01 -81.24
N THR A 1075 11.17 -14.14 -80.39
CA THR A 1075 11.69 -13.89 -79.03
C THR A 1075 10.60 -14.09 -77.99
N THR A 1076 11.01 -14.48 -76.78
CA THR A 1076 10.13 -14.48 -75.61
C THR A 1076 10.47 -13.26 -74.76
N ILE A 1077 9.46 -12.48 -74.44
CA ILE A 1077 9.55 -11.25 -73.66
C ILE A 1077 8.91 -11.51 -72.31
N MET A 1078 9.65 -11.24 -71.24
CA MET A 1078 9.16 -11.31 -69.88
C MET A 1078 8.84 -9.89 -69.43
N ASN A 1079 7.58 -9.64 -69.04
CA ASN A 1079 7.19 -8.39 -68.42
C ASN A 1079 6.88 -8.63 -66.94
N THR A 1080 7.66 -8.03 -66.06
CA THR A 1080 7.55 -8.23 -64.61
C THR A 1080 7.19 -6.92 -63.94
N VAL A 1081 6.12 -6.94 -63.16
CA VAL A 1081 5.76 -5.83 -62.25
C VAL A 1081 6.14 -6.21 -60.85
N THR A 1082 6.76 -5.30 -60.11
CA THR A 1082 7.18 -5.55 -58.73
C THR A 1082 6.86 -4.38 -57.82
N TYR A 1083 6.22 -4.67 -56.70
CA TYR A 1083 6.09 -3.80 -55.54
C TYR A 1083 7.23 -4.07 -54.55
N THR A 1084 7.89 -3.01 -54.07
CA THR A 1084 8.86 -3.11 -52.97
C THR A 1084 8.23 -2.51 -51.70
N PRO A 1085 7.98 -3.30 -50.65
CA PRO A 1085 7.33 -2.81 -49.45
C PRO A 1085 8.08 -1.68 -48.74
N LEU A 1086 7.35 -0.61 -48.39
CA LEU A 1086 7.83 0.48 -47.52
C LEU A 1086 7.50 0.25 -46.04
N ILE A 1087 6.59 -0.68 -45.76
CA ILE A 1087 6.19 -1.16 -44.43
C ILE A 1087 6.17 -2.69 -44.46
N ASN A 1088 5.94 -3.34 -43.31
CA ASN A 1088 5.87 -4.80 -43.26
C ASN A 1088 4.70 -5.32 -44.13
N ASP A 1089 5.05 -6.06 -45.19
CA ASP A 1089 4.10 -6.74 -46.07
C ASP A 1089 3.91 -8.17 -45.58
N THR A 1090 2.68 -8.50 -45.20
CA THR A 1090 2.32 -9.80 -44.60
C THR A 1090 2.35 -10.95 -45.60
N ASN A 1091 2.40 -10.68 -46.90
CA ASN A 1091 2.51 -11.69 -47.94
C ASN A 1091 3.41 -11.24 -49.10
N SER A 1092 4.72 -11.16 -48.85
CA SER A 1092 5.70 -10.76 -49.87
C SER A 1092 5.71 -11.63 -51.15
N SER A 1093 5.10 -12.82 -51.14
CA SER A 1093 5.06 -13.73 -52.30
C SER A 1093 4.17 -13.23 -53.44
N ASN A 1094 3.22 -12.33 -53.18
CA ASN A 1094 2.30 -11.80 -54.19
C ASN A 1094 2.67 -10.38 -54.66
N ASN A 1095 3.84 -9.87 -54.26
CA ASN A 1095 4.30 -8.52 -54.56
C ASN A 1095 4.92 -8.39 -55.96
N SER A 1096 5.02 -9.49 -56.72
CA SER A 1096 5.56 -9.47 -58.07
C SER A 1096 4.81 -10.46 -58.96
N GLN A 1097 4.56 -10.05 -60.20
CA GLN A 1097 3.94 -10.90 -61.21
C GLN A 1097 4.65 -10.72 -62.56
N THR A 1098 5.02 -11.85 -63.17
CA THR A 1098 5.61 -11.90 -64.52
C THR A 1098 4.63 -12.49 -65.52
N VAL A 1099 4.49 -11.85 -66.67
CA VAL A 1099 3.79 -12.40 -67.83
C VAL A 1099 4.78 -12.59 -69.00
N ASN A 1100 4.68 -13.74 -69.66
CA ASN A 1100 5.53 -14.10 -70.79
C ASN A 1100 4.78 -13.95 -72.11
N ILE A 1101 5.47 -13.42 -73.11
CA ILE A 1101 4.93 -13.19 -74.45
C ILE A 1101 5.89 -13.74 -75.48
N THR A 1102 5.42 -14.61 -76.38
CA THR A 1102 6.25 -15.15 -77.47
C THR A 1102 5.82 -14.53 -78.80
N VAL A 1103 6.69 -13.70 -79.38
CA VAL A 1103 6.41 -13.00 -80.64
C VAL A 1103 6.76 -13.88 -81.83
N THR A 1104 5.77 -14.16 -82.69
CA THR A 1104 5.93 -14.99 -83.90
C THR A 1104 6.05 -14.18 -85.20
#